data_AF-A0A1F6HHX6-F1
#
_entry.id   AF-A0A1F6HHX6-F1
#
_cell.length_a   1.000
_cell.length_b   1.000
_cell.length_c   1.000
_cell.angle_alpha   90.00
_cell.angle_beta   90.00
_cell.angle_gamma   90.00
#
_symmetry.space_group_name_H-M   'P 1'
#
loop_
_entity.id
_entity.type
_entity.pdbx_description
1 polymer ?
#
loop_
_entity_poly.entity_id
_entity_poly.type
_entity_poly.pdbx_seq_one_letter_code
_entity_poly.pdbx_strand_id
1 'polypeptide(L)'
;MRIFNYKFPILFKSYQLKICSLSLLLIALASTVISIDKVQNITGKAKGVFECSKIDLNDLNSSQSQLTYSQKVKFEKSNAELFEQINEFIKEPNISKKNAKTTKIVETASARKKEFIIAMKNDPQNAVNYIFNLPESSINSFNNCFEEEEILEGNLEVANTDNFDEGYSITEYNLKTADGRNVHLNPIGDVAEPLLSGTKIRVKGLILDEEMLFDASRPTIQGSDILGGIDIISQPGNPPVLGEQKVIVAPIYFLDSSPLAYTPEQIKDYTITKLNDFYTEVSFNKINVTGDVLDWIQLPINKTCDWGRVQSYTISAIDSQVYFPNYGRLVIMGYPCLENRGTLDKETKNTGDGIVSFSTAWINTSNFTNSHVIFHEFGHNLGVNHADLRTCGNTPLAPTGCSVIEYGDQFDVMGHNTAHLNAPHKEALGWFDTNNIIKATTNRSFSIEPIETISSGLKSIKIQRSLSDYIYVEFRQPIGYDNNFYIYGHASAYEGALMHIIPSYWLKPQLFDPLPSIQGYQLAVGSTLTDPSTGSTVTVTNKTNNLLSLNISIGKNEFISPSVSFIYPTSGSTLSGVVNISANASDDSGIQKIEFYMDTPYDMNKIINIDTEAPYEFSFDTRSVSNGSHTIYTKAFDKSGEPWSVDGNSRFTGVSVIFYNDVINTPTPTPTPTRDITPPIISITNPANGEFVTRNTSVNITANSSDNVAVSKLEFFVNGSLKCTDATSPYSCIWKVPTKSKTIYTILVKSYDTSNNVSQNSITVTSK
;
A
#
# COMPACT_ATOMS: atom_id res chain seq x y z
N MET A 1 -57.40 -53.37 -44.78
CA MET A 1 -58.03 -53.54 -46.11
C MET A 1 -57.48 -52.43 -47.02
N ARG A 2 -56.72 -52.82 -48.06
CA ARG A 2 -56.25 -52.06 -49.27
C ARG A 2 -55.41 -50.78 -49.03
N ILE A 3 -54.10 -50.71 -49.37
CA ILE A 3 -53.35 -50.83 -50.65
C ILE A 3 -53.11 -49.45 -51.33
N PHE A 4 -51.81 -49.08 -51.35
CA PHE A 4 -50.95 -48.45 -52.37
C PHE A 4 -51.30 -47.12 -53.11
N ASN A 5 -50.29 -46.23 -53.06
CA ASN A 5 -49.60 -45.46 -54.12
C ASN A 5 -50.40 -44.68 -55.17
N TYR A 6 -49.95 -43.45 -55.50
CA TYR A 6 -49.17 -43.16 -56.72
C TYR A 6 -48.61 -41.71 -56.77
N LYS A 7 -47.32 -41.66 -57.14
CA LYS A 7 -46.45 -40.63 -57.79
C LYS A 7 -46.95 -39.18 -58.07
N PHE A 8 -46.11 -38.20 -57.66
CA PHE A 8 -45.31 -37.20 -58.44
C PHE A 8 -45.78 -36.83 -59.88
N PRO A 9 -45.44 -35.65 -60.49
CA PRO A 9 -44.36 -34.69 -60.15
C PRO A 9 -44.52 -33.16 -60.53
N ILE A 10 -43.56 -32.32 -60.06
CA ILE A 10 -42.71 -31.32 -60.80
C ILE A 10 -43.26 -29.96 -61.37
N LEU A 11 -42.70 -28.89 -60.77
CA LEU A 11 -42.00 -27.68 -61.30
C LEU A 11 -42.68 -26.42 -61.92
N PHE A 12 -42.24 -25.29 -61.34
CA PHE A 12 -41.62 -24.07 -61.92
C PHE A 12 -42.41 -22.75 -62.13
N LYS A 13 -41.76 -21.69 -61.58
CA LYS A 13 -41.64 -20.27 -62.02
C LYS A 13 -42.84 -19.33 -61.79
N SER A 14 -42.75 -18.43 -60.79
CA SER A 14 -42.15 -17.07 -60.78
C SER A 14 -43.06 -16.00 -61.40
N TYR A 15 -43.43 -14.93 -60.69
CA TYR A 15 -43.57 -13.55 -61.21
C TYR A 15 -43.81 -12.54 -60.08
N GLN A 16 -43.38 -11.30 -60.34
CA GLN A 16 -43.17 -10.16 -59.44
C GLN A 16 -44.37 -9.19 -59.28
N LEU A 17 -44.28 -8.40 -58.20
CA LEU A 17 -44.71 -6.99 -57.98
C LEU A 17 -46.20 -6.59 -58.09
N LYS A 18 -46.75 -5.98 -57.02
CA LYS A 18 -47.12 -4.54 -56.96
C LYS A 18 -47.64 -4.08 -55.59
N ILE A 19 -47.54 -2.76 -55.42
CA ILE A 19 -47.56 -1.88 -54.24
C ILE A 19 -48.97 -1.27 -53.97
N CYS A 20 -49.13 -0.64 -52.79
CA CYS A 20 -50.18 0.30 -52.28
C CYS A 20 -51.31 -0.33 -51.45
N SER A 21 -51.79 0.22 -50.33
CA SER A 21 -51.49 1.44 -49.55
C SER A 21 -52.45 1.50 -48.33
N LEU A 22 -51.98 2.05 -47.18
CA LEU A 22 -52.70 2.81 -46.10
C LEU A 22 -54.04 2.26 -45.56
N SER A 23 -54.27 2.08 -44.25
CA SER A 23 -54.22 3.14 -43.22
C SER A 23 -54.60 2.59 -41.82
N LEU A 24 -54.02 3.22 -40.79
CA LEU A 24 -54.42 3.38 -39.38
C LEU A 24 -55.36 2.34 -38.71
N LEU A 25 -54.88 1.75 -37.60
CA LEU A 25 -55.37 1.95 -36.21
C LEU A 25 -55.04 0.69 -35.37
N LEU A 26 -53.99 0.71 -34.55
CA LEU A 26 -53.86 -0.24 -33.44
C LEU A 26 -53.05 0.39 -32.30
N ILE A 27 -53.80 0.88 -31.33
CA ILE A 27 -53.38 1.27 -29.99
C ILE A 27 -53.34 -0.01 -29.13
N ALA A 28 -52.26 -0.14 -28.36
CA ALA A 28 -52.11 -0.90 -27.12
C ALA A 28 -52.45 -2.40 -27.12
N LEU A 29 -51.40 -3.24 -27.16
CA LEU A 29 -51.13 -4.37 -26.25
C LEU A 29 -50.01 -5.22 -26.85
N ALA A 30 -48.75 -4.86 -26.57
CA ALA A 30 -47.60 -5.72 -26.80
C ALA A 30 -46.54 -5.41 -25.75
N SER A 31 -46.86 -5.74 -24.50
CA SER A 31 -45.88 -5.94 -23.45
C SER A 31 -45.69 -7.45 -23.30
N THR A 32 -44.42 -7.88 -23.13
CA THR A 32 -43.97 -9.22 -22.71
C THR A 32 -44.18 -10.38 -23.70
N VAL A 33 -43.31 -10.48 -24.70
CA VAL A 33 -42.63 -11.75 -25.08
C VAL A 33 -41.27 -11.40 -25.69
N ILE A 34 -40.20 -11.34 -24.89
CA ILE A 34 -38.82 -11.44 -25.40
C ILE A 34 -38.15 -12.60 -24.66
N SER A 35 -38.00 -13.68 -25.43
CA SER A 35 -37.16 -14.88 -25.34
C SER A 35 -36.67 -15.37 -23.97
N ILE A 36 -37.34 -16.43 -23.50
CA ILE A 36 -36.78 -17.49 -22.65
C ILE A 36 -35.98 -18.45 -23.55
N ASP A 37 -34.97 -17.93 -24.26
CA ASP A 37 -34.03 -18.75 -25.05
C ASP A 37 -32.60 -18.50 -24.56
N LYS A 38 -32.30 -19.04 -23.37
CA LYS A 38 -30.92 -19.36 -22.96
C LYS A 38 -30.80 -20.37 -21.81
N VAL A 39 -31.88 -21.10 -21.48
CA VAL A 39 -31.84 -22.20 -20.49
C VAL A 39 -32.17 -23.53 -21.17
N GLN A 40 -31.43 -23.88 -22.22
CA GLN A 40 -31.37 -25.26 -22.70
C GLN A 40 -29.96 -25.56 -23.22
N ASN A 41 -29.08 -25.91 -22.28
CA ASN A 41 -27.97 -26.82 -22.55
C ASN A 41 -27.55 -27.51 -21.24
N ILE A 42 -28.44 -28.35 -20.70
CA ILE A 42 -28.07 -29.36 -19.70
C ILE A 42 -28.27 -30.72 -20.36
N THR A 43 -27.40 -31.06 -21.31
CA THR A 43 -27.20 -32.46 -21.68
C THR A 43 -25.72 -32.72 -21.94
N GLY A 44 -25.07 -33.31 -20.93
CA GLY A 44 -23.84 -34.09 -21.11
C GLY A 44 -22.53 -33.40 -20.72
N LYS A 45 -22.19 -33.44 -19.42
CA LYS A 45 -20.87 -33.83 -18.87
C LYS A 45 -20.87 -33.72 -17.32
N ALA A 46 -20.40 -34.79 -16.68
CA ALA A 46 -19.91 -34.97 -15.30
C ALA A 46 -20.67 -34.36 -14.08
N LYS A 47 -20.98 -35.22 -13.09
CA LYS A 47 -21.35 -34.95 -11.68
C LYS A 47 -21.61 -33.46 -11.27
N GLY A 48 -22.88 -33.08 -11.16
CA GLY A 48 -23.41 -32.25 -10.05
C GLY A 48 -22.80 -30.86 -9.77
N VAL A 49 -22.27 -30.14 -10.75
CA VAL A 49 -21.80 -28.75 -10.59
C VAL A 49 -22.84 -27.77 -11.17
N PHE A 50 -23.22 -26.76 -10.39
CA PHE A 50 -24.15 -25.69 -10.72
C PHE A 50 -23.39 -24.37 -10.81
N GLU A 51 -23.77 -23.46 -11.70
CA GLU A 51 -22.93 -22.31 -12.05
C GLU A 51 -23.69 -20.98 -11.91
N CYS A 52 -23.07 -20.00 -11.25
CA CYS A 52 -23.53 -18.61 -11.29
C CYS A 52 -22.78 -17.88 -12.41
N SER A 53 -23.53 -17.19 -13.27
CA SER A 53 -22.96 -16.42 -14.38
C SER A 53 -21.98 -15.35 -13.87
N LYS A 54 -20.98 -15.01 -14.69
CA LYS A 54 -20.17 -13.82 -14.48
C LYS A 54 -21.06 -12.57 -14.51
N ILE A 55 -20.78 -11.62 -13.64
CA ILE A 55 -21.46 -10.32 -13.66
C ILE A 55 -20.86 -9.47 -14.78
N ASP A 56 -21.70 -8.92 -15.65
CA ASP A 56 -21.26 -7.86 -16.56
C ASP A 56 -21.12 -6.56 -15.75
N LEU A 57 -19.90 -6.10 -15.57
CA LEU A 57 -19.60 -4.88 -14.82
C LEU A 57 -20.20 -3.63 -15.49
N ASN A 58 -20.55 -3.68 -16.78
CA ASN A 58 -21.28 -2.59 -17.45
C ASN A 58 -22.70 -2.39 -16.91
N ASP A 59 -23.28 -3.39 -16.23
CA ASP A 59 -24.58 -3.29 -15.56
C ASP A 59 -24.48 -2.73 -14.13
N LEU A 60 -23.26 -2.38 -13.70
CA LEU A 60 -22.94 -1.85 -12.37
C LEU A 60 -22.64 -0.34 -12.44
N ASN A 61 -23.66 0.47 -12.65
CA ASN A 61 -23.55 1.91 -12.42
C ASN A 61 -23.54 2.17 -10.91
N SER A 62 -22.36 2.30 -10.29
CA SER A 62 -22.30 2.91 -8.96
C SER A 62 -20.99 3.67 -8.76
N SER A 63 -21.07 4.99 -8.91
CA SER A 63 -20.08 5.99 -8.51
C SER A 63 -20.11 6.24 -6.98
N GLN A 64 -20.41 5.21 -6.18
CA GLN A 64 -20.59 5.37 -4.73
C GLN A 64 -19.36 4.90 -3.98
N SER A 65 -18.84 5.73 -3.08
CA SER A 65 -17.69 5.42 -2.23
C SER A 65 -18.01 4.61 -0.97
N GLN A 66 -19.31 4.37 -0.67
CA GLN A 66 -19.74 3.57 0.48
C GLN A 66 -21.04 2.82 0.21
N LEU A 67 -21.20 1.66 0.87
CA LEU A 67 -22.46 0.92 0.86
C LEU A 67 -23.58 1.69 1.58
N THR A 68 -24.72 1.86 0.92
CA THR A 68 -25.92 2.42 1.53
C THR A 68 -26.49 1.50 2.61
N TYR A 69 -27.21 2.05 3.59
CA TYR A 69 -27.92 1.25 4.60
C TYR A 69 -28.82 0.17 3.98
N SER A 70 -29.47 0.50 2.85
CA SER A 70 -30.32 -0.45 2.13
C SER A 70 -29.54 -1.64 1.56
N GLN A 71 -28.31 -1.43 1.09
CA GLN A 71 -27.42 -2.50 0.61
C GLN A 71 -26.94 -3.37 1.78
N LYS A 72 -26.55 -2.76 2.90
CA LYS A 72 -26.13 -3.50 4.12
C LYS A 72 -27.22 -4.45 4.60
N VAL A 73 -28.46 -3.97 4.71
CA VAL A 73 -29.62 -4.80 5.10
C VAL A 73 -29.90 -5.91 4.10
N LYS A 74 -29.76 -5.65 2.79
CA LYS A 74 -29.91 -6.69 1.77
C LYS A 74 -28.87 -7.80 1.93
N PHE A 75 -27.61 -7.45 2.19
CA PHE A 75 -26.55 -8.44 2.44
C PHE A 75 -26.86 -9.35 3.62
N GLU A 76 -27.19 -8.78 4.77
CA GLU A 76 -27.50 -9.55 5.98
C GLU A 76 -28.64 -10.54 5.71
N LYS A 77 -29.68 -10.09 5.02
CA LYS A 77 -30.82 -10.93 4.64
C LYS A 77 -30.44 -12.02 3.65
N SER A 78 -29.72 -11.68 2.58
CA SER A 78 -29.31 -12.64 1.55
C SER A 78 -28.32 -13.68 2.09
N ASN A 79 -27.38 -13.29 2.96
CA ASN A 79 -26.46 -14.21 3.63
C ASN A 79 -27.22 -15.19 4.54
N ALA A 80 -28.15 -14.69 5.36
CA ALA A 80 -28.97 -15.54 6.22
C ALA A 80 -29.84 -16.51 5.42
N GLU A 81 -30.49 -16.03 4.35
CA GLU A 81 -31.33 -16.86 3.48
C GLU A 81 -30.49 -17.93 2.76
N LEU A 82 -29.32 -17.58 2.22
CA LEU A 82 -28.42 -18.53 1.58
C LEU A 82 -27.92 -19.60 2.55
N PHE A 83 -27.55 -19.20 3.77
CA PHE A 83 -27.11 -20.13 4.80
C PHE A 83 -28.20 -21.17 5.11
N GLU A 84 -29.47 -20.75 5.23
CA GLU A 84 -30.60 -21.64 5.43
C GLU A 84 -30.82 -22.57 4.22
N GLN A 85 -30.86 -22.01 3.00
CA GLN A 85 -31.09 -22.77 1.78
C GLN A 85 -30.00 -23.84 1.53
N ILE A 86 -28.73 -23.51 1.79
CA ILE A 86 -27.62 -24.46 1.64
C ILE A 86 -27.68 -25.55 2.70
N ASN A 87 -27.97 -25.22 3.96
CA ASN A 87 -28.15 -26.23 5.01
C ASN A 87 -29.30 -27.20 4.68
N GLU A 88 -30.39 -26.68 4.13
CA GLU A 88 -31.50 -27.49 3.63
C GLU A 88 -31.13 -28.39 2.45
N PHE A 89 -30.26 -27.91 1.55
CA PHE A 89 -29.75 -28.67 0.41
C PHE A 89 -28.81 -29.80 0.83
N ILE A 90 -27.95 -29.56 1.83
CA ILE A 90 -27.04 -30.57 2.39
C ILE A 90 -27.84 -31.71 3.01
N LYS A 91 -28.92 -31.38 3.74
CA LYS A 91 -29.77 -32.35 4.45
C LYS A 91 -30.73 -33.14 3.56
N GLU A 92 -30.90 -32.78 2.29
CA GLU A 92 -31.87 -33.42 1.38
C GLU A 92 -31.30 -34.69 0.73
N PRO A 93 -31.80 -35.90 1.06
CA PRO A 93 -31.33 -37.15 0.47
C PRO A 93 -31.93 -37.45 -0.91
N ASN A 94 -33.04 -36.81 -1.29
CA ASN A 94 -33.71 -37.07 -2.57
C ASN A 94 -33.14 -36.18 -3.70
N ILE A 95 -32.55 -36.81 -4.72
CA ILE A 95 -31.88 -36.12 -5.84
C ILE A 95 -32.82 -35.16 -6.59
N SER A 96 -34.08 -35.54 -6.84
CA SER A 96 -35.03 -34.69 -7.56
C SER A 96 -35.44 -33.45 -6.77
N LYS A 97 -35.63 -33.59 -5.44
CA LYS A 97 -35.88 -32.44 -4.55
C LYS A 97 -34.64 -31.57 -4.38
N LYS A 98 -33.46 -32.19 -4.33
CA LYS A 98 -32.16 -31.52 -4.24
C LYS A 98 -31.93 -30.62 -5.45
N ASN A 99 -32.17 -31.11 -6.67
CA ASN A 99 -32.07 -30.33 -7.90
C ASN A 99 -33.04 -29.13 -7.95
N ALA A 100 -34.26 -29.27 -7.41
CA ALA A 100 -35.23 -28.17 -7.36
C ALA A 100 -34.80 -27.06 -6.39
N LYS A 101 -34.14 -27.40 -5.28
CA LYS A 101 -33.58 -26.42 -4.33
C LYS A 101 -32.40 -25.64 -4.94
N THR A 102 -31.63 -26.26 -5.82
CA THR A 102 -30.48 -25.62 -6.47
C THR A 102 -30.86 -24.35 -7.22
N THR A 103 -31.95 -24.34 -8.00
CA THR A 103 -32.34 -23.16 -8.77
C THR A 103 -32.51 -21.93 -7.87
N LYS A 104 -33.17 -22.10 -6.72
CA LYS A 104 -33.36 -21.03 -5.73
C LYS A 104 -32.03 -20.58 -5.09
N ILE A 105 -31.12 -21.52 -4.83
CA ILE A 105 -29.79 -21.22 -4.31
C ILE A 105 -28.99 -20.40 -5.33
N VAL A 106 -28.95 -20.82 -6.60
CA VAL A 106 -28.23 -20.11 -7.67
C VAL A 106 -28.80 -18.71 -7.89
N GLU A 107 -30.13 -18.55 -7.87
CA GLU A 107 -30.78 -17.23 -7.96
C GLU A 107 -30.38 -16.32 -6.79
N THR A 108 -30.46 -16.83 -5.55
CA THR A 108 -30.12 -16.06 -4.35
C THR A 108 -28.62 -15.73 -4.31
N ALA A 109 -27.76 -16.69 -4.68
CA ALA A 109 -26.32 -16.55 -4.72
C ALA A 109 -25.88 -15.56 -5.80
N SER A 110 -26.50 -15.60 -6.98
CA SER A 110 -26.23 -14.63 -8.06
C SER A 110 -26.60 -13.20 -7.66
N ALA A 111 -27.72 -13.02 -6.94
CA ALA A 111 -28.11 -11.72 -6.42
C ALA A 111 -27.12 -11.21 -5.35
N ARG A 112 -26.70 -12.07 -4.41
CA ARG A 112 -25.66 -11.74 -3.41
C ARG A 112 -24.33 -11.39 -4.08
N LYS A 113 -23.88 -12.23 -5.02
CA LYS A 113 -22.63 -12.07 -5.76
C LYS A 113 -22.52 -10.69 -6.40
N LYS A 114 -23.60 -10.23 -7.05
CA LYS A 114 -23.66 -8.89 -7.65
C LYS A 114 -23.38 -7.80 -6.61
N GLU A 115 -24.05 -7.86 -5.46
CA GLU A 115 -23.84 -6.88 -4.39
C GLU A 115 -22.43 -7.01 -3.78
N PHE A 116 -21.90 -8.22 -3.62
CA PHE A 116 -20.55 -8.47 -3.07
C PHE A 116 -19.46 -7.89 -3.96
N ILE A 117 -19.55 -8.07 -5.27
CA ILE A 117 -18.63 -7.44 -6.23
C ILE A 117 -18.70 -5.91 -6.13
N ILE A 118 -19.90 -5.31 -6.03
CA ILE A 118 -20.04 -3.86 -5.81
C ILE A 118 -19.35 -3.44 -4.50
N ALA A 119 -19.55 -4.19 -3.43
CA ALA A 119 -18.94 -3.91 -2.13
C ALA A 119 -17.41 -3.99 -2.20
N MET A 120 -16.86 -5.01 -2.87
CA MET A 120 -15.41 -5.16 -3.04
C MET A 120 -14.80 -3.93 -3.73
N LYS A 121 -15.42 -3.45 -4.80
CA LYS A 121 -14.91 -2.30 -5.58
C LYS A 121 -15.05 -0.97 -4.86
N ASN A 122 -16.19 -0.75 -4.22
CA ASN A 122 -16.57 0.57 -3.72
C ASN A 122 -16.21 0.79 -2.24
N ASP A 123 -16.20 -0.29 -1.45
CA ASP A 123 -16.00 -0.24 0.00
C ASP A 123 -15.32 -1.53 0.49
N PRO A 124 -14.10 -1.86 0.00
CA PRO A 124 -13.42 -3.12 0.33
C PRO A 124 -13.27 -3.34 1.85
N GLN A 125 -13.08 -2.26 2.61
CA GLN A 125 -12.96 -2.30 4.07
C GLN A 125 -14.22 -2.86 4.74
N ASN A 126 -15.42 -2.50 4.27
CA ASN A 126 -16.67 -3.04 4.81
C ASN A 126 -17.09 -4.36 4.14
N ALA A 127 -16.61 -4.65 2.92
CA ALA A 127 -16.90 -5.89 2.21
C ALA A 127 -16.55 -7.14 3.04
N VAL A 128 -15.48 -7.08 3.84
CA VAL A 128 -15.04 -8.16 4.75
C VAL A 128 -16.17 -8.65 5.66
N ASN A 129 -17.06 -7.77 6.10
CA ASN A 129 -18.17 -8.13 7.00
C ASN A 129 -19.23 -8.99 6.33
N TYR A 130 -19.21 -9.12 5.01
CA TYR A 130 -20.23 -9.82 4.23
C TYR A 130 -19.71 -11.11 3.57
N ILE A 131 -18.46 -11.50 3.85
CA ILE A 131 -17.89 -12.78 3.42
C ILE A 131 -18.80 -13.93 3.88
N PHE A 132 -19.10 -14.83 2.96
CA PHE A 132 -19.99 -15.97 3.16
C PHE A 132 -19.22 -17.11 3.83
N ASN A 133 -19.66 -17.46 5.04
CA ASN A 133 -18.94 -18.43 5.86
C ASN A 133 -19.66 -19.78 5.90
N LEU A 134 -19.18 -20.74 5.11
CA LEU A 134 -19.55 -22.16 5.18
C LEU A 134 -18.34 -23.06 4.88
N PRO A 135 -18.30 -24.30 5.39
CA PRO A 135 -17.24 -25.24 5.03
C PRO A 135 -17.22 -25.47 3.52
N GLU A 136 -16.05 -25.38 2.89
CA GLU A 136 -15.84 -25.49 1.43
C GLU A 136 -16.57 -26.70 0.81
N SER A 137 -16.51 -27.86 1.46
CA SER A 137 -17.24 -29.08 1.06
C SER A 137 -18.77 -28.91 0.86
N SER A 138 -19.36 -27.89 1.49
CA SER A 138 -20.79 -27.57 1.42
C SER A 138 -21.17 -26.79 0.16
N ILE A 139 -20.21 -26.07 -0.43
CA ILE A 139 -20.42 -25.14 -1.52
C ILE A 139 -19.74 -25.55 -2.83
N ASN A 140 -18.84 -26.55 -2.83
CA ASN A 140 -18.15 -27.07 -4.02
C ASN A 140 -19.05 -27.56 -5.18
N SER A 141 -20.36 -27.71 -4.93
CA SER A 141 -21.33 -28.00 -6.01
C SER A 141 -21.79 -26.73 -6.75
N PHE A 142 -21.40 -25.53 -6.31
CA PHE A 142 -21.82 -24.23 -6.83
C PHE A 142 -20.61 -23.43 -7.31
N ASN A 143 -20.26 -23.59 -8.58
CA ASN A 143 -19.16 -22.91 -9.24
C ASN A 143 -19.43 -21.41 -9.41
N ASN A 144 -18.44 -20.58 -9.10
CA ASN A 144 -18.46 -19.13 -9.33
C ASN A 144 -19.64 -18.39 -8.63
N CYS A 145 -20.21 -18.98 -7.59
CA CYS A 145 -21.32 -18.41 -6.82
C CYS A 145 -20.85 -17.75 -5.52
N PHE A 146 -19.70 -18.14 -5.02
CA PHE A 146 -19.12 -17.73 -3.75
C PHE A 146 -17.65 -17.41 -3.95
N GLU A 147 -17.12 -16.53 -3.11
CA GLU A 147 -15.73 -16.15 -3.08
C GLU A 147 -14.84 -17.33 -2.65
N GLU A 148 -13.72 -17.50 -3.35
CA GLU A 148 -12.77 -18.59 -3.13
C GLU A 148 -11.38 -18.01 -2.79
N GLU A 149 -10.61 -18.70 -1.96
CA GLU A 149 -9.23 -18.29 -1.65
C GLU A 149 -8.32 -18.65 -2.83
N GLU A 150 -7.58 -17.67 -3.34
CA GLU A 150 -6.61 -17.90 -4.42
C GLU A 150 -5.30 -17.15 -4.17
N ILE A 151 -4.18 -17.74 -4.60
CA ILE A 151 -2.87 -17.07 -4.69
C ILE A 151 -2.55 -16.86 -6.16
N LEU A 152 -2.39 -15.60 -6.55
CA LEU A 152 -2.07 -15.19 -7.91
C LEU A 152 -0.70 -14.52 -7.97
N GLU A 153 -0.01 -14.71 -9.09
CA GLU A 153 1.23 -14.02 -9.41
C GLU A 153 1.10 -13.40 -10.80
N GLY A 154 1.55 -12.16 -10.97
CA GLY A 154 1.39 -11.43 -12.22
C GLY A 154 2.04 -10.05 -12.20
N ASN A 155 1.88 -9.31 -13.30
CA ASN A 155 2.31 -7.93 -13.43
C ASN A 155 1.12 -6.99 -13.26
N LEU A 156 1.31 -5.88 -12.55
CA LEU A 156 0.30 -4.87 -12.35
C LEU A 156 0.22 -3.88 -13.52
N GLU A 157 -1.00 -3.52 -13.88
CA GLU A 157 -1.34 -2.24 -14.49
C GLU A 157 -1.92 -1.37 -13.37
N VAL A 158 -1.30 -0.22 -13.12
CA VAL A 158 -1.70 0.73 -12.07
C VAL A 158 -2.12 2.02 -12.74
N ALA A 159 -3.28 2.57 -12.37
CA ALA A 159 -3.78 3.81 -12.94
C ALA A 159 -4.54 4.64 -11.89
N ASN A 160 -4.47 5.96 -12.01
CA ASN A 160 -5.33 6.87 -11.27
C ASN A 160 -6.50 7.27 -12.15
N THR A 161 -7.69 7.28 -11.56
CA THR A 161 -8.93 7.73 -12.18
C THR A 161 -9.42 8.97 -11.45
N ASP A 162 -9.55 10.06 -12.19
CA ASP A 162 -9.54 11.41 -11.63
C ASP A 162 -10.81 12.18 -12.00
N ASN A 163 -11.49 12.64 -10.95
CA ASN A 163 -12.67 13.49 -11.07
C ASN A 163 -12.40 14.83 -10.40
N PHE A 164 -11.90 15.78 -11.20
CA PHE A 164 -11.58 17.13 -10.74
C PHE A 164 -12.82 17.92 -10.29
N ASP A 165 -13.99 17.65 -10.87
CA ASP A 165 -15.23 18.36 -10.54
C ASP A 165 -15.75 17.96 -9.14
N GLU A 166 -15.60 16.69 -8.77
CA GLU A 166 -15.99 16.17 -7.45
C GLU A 166 -14.84 16.13 -6.44
N GLY A 167 -13.59 16.39 -6.87
CA GLY A 167 -12.42 16.53 -6.01
C GLY A 167 -11.93 15.21 -5.40
N TYR A 168 -12.03 14.09 -6.14
CA TYR A 168 -11.51 12.80 -5.69
C TYR A 168 -10.71 12.06 -6.78
N SER A 169 -9.95 11.06 -6.34
CA SER A 169 -9.25 10.09 -7.19
C SER A 169 -9.40 8.68 -6.64
N ILE A 170 -9.28 7.70 -7.53
CA ILE A 170 -9.18 6.29 -7.20
C ILE A 170 -7.95 5.70 -7.91
N THR A 171 -7.03 5.10 -7.15
CA THR A 171 -5.96 4.27 -7.71
C THR A 171 -6.46 2.85 -7.90
N GLU A 172 -6.43 2.38 -9.15
CA GLU A 172 -6.87 1.05 -9.54
C GLU A 172 -5.66 0.12 -9.77
N TYR A 173 -5.82 -1.15 -9.40
CA TYR A 173 -4.80 -2.19 -9.56
C TYR A 173 -5.37 -3.34 -10.38
N ASN A 174 -4.79 -3.61 -11.55
CA ASN A 174 -5.18 -4.72 -12.41
C ASN A 174 -4.01 -5.70 -12.56
N LEU A 175 -4.20 -6.94 -12.12
CA LEU A 175 -3.19 -7.99 -12.20
C LEU A 175 -3.32 -8.77 -13.51
N LYS A 176 -2.31 -8.69 -14.36
CA LYS A 176 -2.12 -9.57 -15.52
C LYS A 176 -1.34 -10.80 -15.11
N THR A 177 -2.04 -11.91 -15.06
CA THR A 177 -1.49 -13.23 -14.72
C THR A 177 -0.91 -13.94 -15.93
N ALA A 178 -0.02 -14.91 -15.71
CA ALA A 178 0.65 -15.65 -16.79
C ALA A 178 -0.31 -16.53 -17.63
N ASP A 179 -1.43 -16.96 -17.05
CA ASP A 179 -2.51 -17.68 -17.74
C ASP A 179 -3.48 -16.76 -18.50
N GLY A 180 -3.23 -15.45 -18.48
CA GLY A 180 -3.95 -14.46 -19.28
C GLY A 180 -5.18 -13.86 -18.61
N ARG A 181 -5.43 -14.14 -17.32
CA ARG A 181 -6.50 -13.48 -16.56
C ARG A 181 -6.10 -12.04 -16.26
N ASN A 182 -7.09 -11.16 -16.32
CA ASN A 182 -7.01 -9.79 -15.81
C ASN A 182 -7.85 -9.73 -14.54
N VAL A 183 -7.21 -9.58 -13.38
CA VAL A 183 -7.91 -9.57 -12.09
C VAL A 183 -7.81 -8.19 -11.48
N HIS A 184 -8.95 -7.54 -11.22
CA HIS A 184 -9.00 -6.29 -10.50
C HIS A 184 -8.79 -6.55 -9.00
N LEU A 185 -7.82 -5.86 -8.41
CA LEU A 185 -7.44 -6.04 -7.02
C LEU A 185 -8.05 -4.92 -6.17
N ASN A 186 -8.79 -5.32 -5.15
CA ASN A 186 -9.50 -4.45 -4.23
C ASN A 186 -8.81 -4.54 -2.84
N PRO A 187 -7.77 -3.73 -2.59
CA PRO A 187 -7.04 -3.76 -1.33
C PRO A 187 -7.91 -3.24 -0.17
N ILE A 188 -7.80 -3.90 0.98
CA ILE A 188 -8.22 -3.38 2.27
C ILE A 188 -7.04 -2.62 2.86
N GLY A 189 -7.28 -1.36 3.17
CA GLY A 189 -6.23 -0.45 3.60
C GLY A 189 -5.25 -0.11 2.47
N ASP A 190 -4.17 0.51 2.89
CA ASP A 190 -3.17 1.09 2.01
C ASP A 190 -2.10 0.06 1.62
N VAL A 191 -1.67 0.09 0.36
CA VAL A 191 -0.51 -0.68 -0.08
C VAL A 191 0.76 -0.07 0.53
N ALA A 192 1.66 -0.93 1.03
CA ALA A 192 2.83 -0.49 1.77
C ALA A 192 3.86 0.32 0.95
N GLU A 193 3.81 0.31 -0.38
CA GLU A 193 4.70 1.09 -1.24
C GLU A 193 3.92 1.55 -2.49
N PRO A 194 4.30 2.69 -3.10
CA PRO A 194 3.70 3.10 -4.36
C PRO A 194 4.02 2.07 -5.43
N LEU A 195 2.99 1.54 -6.09
CA LEU A 195 3.16 0.56 -7.16
C LEU A 195 3.08 1.26 -8.52
N LEU A 196 4.06 0.97 -9.38
CA LEU A 196 4.04 1.40 -10.78
C LEU A 196 3.49 0.29 -11.68
N SER A 197 2.98 0.66 -12.84
CA SER A 197 2.68 -0.31 -13.91
C SER A 197 3.94 -1.11 -14.27
N GLY A 198 3.78 -2.41 -14.50
CA GLY A 198 4.88 -3.36 -14.68
C GLY A 198 5.44 -3.96 -13.39
N THR A 199 4.97 -3.54 -12.21
CA THR A 199 5.33 -4.17 -10.94
C THR A 199 4.86 -5.62 -10.90
N LYS A 200 5.78 -6.54 -10.61
CA LYS A 200 5.47 -7.95 -10.42
C LYS A 200 5.16 -8.23 -8.95
N ILE A 201 4.01 -8.83 -8.69
CA ILE A 201 3.54 -9.15 -7.34
C ILE A 201 3.10 -10.60 -7.22
N ARG A 202 3.04 -11.07 -5.98
CA ARG A 202 2.21 -12.20 -5.56
C ARG A 202 1.15 -11.68 -4.60
N VAL A 203 -0.10 -12.05 -4.82
CA VAL A 203 -1.24 -11.66 -3.98
C VAL A 203 -2.02 -12.90 -3.57
N LYS A 204 -2.45 -12.92 -2.31
CA LYS A 204 -3.35 -13.92 -1.75
C LYS A 204 -4.61 -13.20 -1.29
N GLY A 205 -5.79 -13.69 -1.68
CA GLY A 205 -7.05 -13.11 -1.24
C GLY A 205 -8.26 -13.92 -1.64
N LEU A 206 -9.45 -13.34 -1.43
CA LEU A 206 -10.73 -13.90 -1.81
C LEU A 206 -11.12 -13.39 -3.20
N ILE A 207 -11.30 -14.29 -4.16
CA ILE A 207 -11.67 -13.96 -5.53
C ILE A 207 -13.11 -14.37 -5.84
N LEU A 208 -13.83 -13.50 -6.55
CA LEU A 208 -15.13 -13.79 -7.12
C LEU A 208 -15.23 -13.15 -8.51
N ASP A 209 -15.49 -13.94 -9.54
CA ASP A 209 -15.23 -13.58 -10.94
C ASP A 209 -13.76 -13.16 -11.17
N GLU A 210 -13.54 -11.88 -11.47
CA GLU A 210 -12.23 -11.28 -11.76
C GLU A 210 -11.92 -10.15 -10.76
N GLU A 211 -12.59 -10.18 -9.61
CA GLU A 211 -12.45 -9.20 -8.54
C GLU A 211 -11.87 -9.91 -7.31
N MET A 212 -10.74 -9.42 -6.78
CA MET A 212 -10.08 -10.00 -5.61
C MET A 212 -10.10 -9.01 -4.43
N LEU A 213 -10.45 -9.48 -3.24
CA LEU A 213 -10.38 -8.75 -1.97
C LEU A 213 -9.21 -9.30 -1.13
N PHE A 214 -8.35 -8.42 -0.61
CA PHE A 214 -7.18 -8.83 0.19
C PHE A 214 -6.74 -7.73 1.17
N ASP A 215 -5.96 -8.07 2.20
CA ASP A 215 -5.38 -7.10 3.15
C ASP A 215 -4.01 -6.60 2.65
N ALA A 216 -3.94 -5.36 2.18
CA ALA A 216 -2.72 -4.80 1.61
C ALA A 216 -1.63 -4.46 2.65
N SER A 217 -1.98 -4.49 3.94
CA SER A 217 -1.05 -4.20 5.04
C SER A 217 -0.17 -5.40 5.45
N ARG A 218 -0.35 -6.56 4.81
CA ARG A 218 0.28 -7.83 5.20
C ARG A 218 0.97 -8.54 4.04
N PRO A 219 2.03 -9.32 4.31
CA PRO A 219 2.61 -10.23 3.34
C PRO A 219 1.71 -11.46 3.13
N THR A 220 1.92 -12.21 2.04
CA THR A 220 1.05 -13.34 1.67
C THR A 220 1.09 -14.54 2.64
N ILE A 221 2.11 -14.62 3.53
CA ILE A 221 2.46 -15.85 4.29
C ILE A 221 2.06 -15.80 5.78
N GLN A 222 1.38 -14.77 6.29
CA GLN A 222 1.02 -14.73 7.72
C GLN A 222 -0.26 -15.51 8.08
N GLY A 223 -0.09 -16.73 8.62
CA GLY A 223 -1.10 -17.44 9.40
C GLY A 223 -2.30 -18.01 8.63
N SER A 224 -3.30 -18.51 9.36
CA SER A 224 -4.56 -19.06 8.82
C SER A 224 -5.54 -17.95 8.37
N ASP A 225 -5.02 -16.81 7.92
CA ASP A 225 -5.82 -15.66 7.52
C ASP A 225 -6.34 -15.86 6.09
N ILE A 226 -7.65 -15.77 5.94
CA ILE A 226 -8.37 -15.99 4.68
C ILE A 226 -8.22 -14.78 3.73
N LEU A 227 -7.99 -13.58 4.26
CA LEU A 227 -7.82 -12.37 3.47
C LEU A 227 -6.43 -12.25 2.84
N GLY A 228 -5.45 -13.02 3.34
CA GLY A 228 -4.11 -13.05 2.77
C GLY A 228 -3.38 -11.70 2.80
N GLY A 229 -2.70 -11.38 1.70
CA GLY A 229 -1.81 -10.22 1.62
C GLY A 229 -1.12 -10.09 0.28
N ILE A 230 -0.12 -9.20 0.20
CA ILE A 230 0.64 -8.88 -1.02
C ILE A 230 2.15 -8.94 -0.76
N ASP A 231 2.87 -9.59 -1.67
CA ASP A 231 4.34 -9.56 -1.74
C ASP A 231 4.75 -8.88 -3.05
N ILE A 232 5.59 -7.84 -2.94
CA ILE A 232 6.21 -7.20 -4.09
C ILE A 232 7.44 -8.03 -4.49
N ILE A 233 7.40 -8.67 -5.67
CA ILE A 233 8.50 -9.51 -6.18
C ILE A 233 9.56 -8.62 -6.85
N SER A 234 9.11 -7.65 -7.65
CA SER A 234 9.98 -6.66 -8.29
C SER A 234 9.19 -5.46 -8.77
N GLN A 235 9.72 -4.26 -8.60
CA GLN A 235 9.18 -3.04 -9.23
C GLN A 235 10.11 -2.55 -10.35
N PRO A 236 9.58 -1.83 -11.36
CA PRO A 236 10.41 -1.05 -12.27
C PRO A 236 11.29 -0.08 -11.47
N GLY A 237 12.57 0.03 -11.82
CA GLY A 237 13.55 0.82 -11.06
C GLY A 237 13.42 2.35 -11.15
N ASN A 238 12.24 2.86 -11.56
CA ASN A 238 11.91 4.26 -11.82
C ASN A 238 13.10 5.10 -12.35
N PRO A 239 13.64 4.76 -13.54
CA PRO A 239 14.79 5.48 -14.09
C PRO A 239 14.42 6.94 -14.40
N PRO A 240 15.41 7.88 -14.40
CA PRO A 240 15.16 9.26 -14.77
C PRO A 240 14.41 9.41 -16.10
N VAL A 241 13.37 10.22 -16.12
CA VAL A 241 12.55 10.48 -17.31
C VAL A 241 13.22 11.59 -18.12
N LEU A 242 13.96 11.20 -19.15
CA LEU A 242 14.80 12.09 -19.96
C LEU A 242 14.53 11.91 -21.45
N GLY A 243 14.86 12.95 -22.23
CA GLY A 243 14.81 12.91 -23.68
C GLY A 243 13.40 13.02 -24.25
N GLU A 244 13.27 12.62 -25.53
CA GLU A 244 12.01 12.70 -26.27
C GLU A 244 10.94 11.78 -25.66
N GLN A 245 9.78 12.36 -25.36
CA GLN A 245 8.58 11.66 -24.93
C GLN A 245 7.61 11.63 -26.11
N LYS A 246 7.69 10.56 -26.92
CA LYS A 246 6.89 10.46 -28.16
C LYS A 246 5.49 9.89 -27.90
N VAL A 247 4.46 10.63 -28.31
CA VAL A 247 3.04 10.42 -28.04
C VAL A 247 2.28 10.10 -29.33
N ILE A 248 1.36 9.14 -29.28
CA ILE A 248 0.32 8.98 -30.30
C ILE A 248 -1.03 9.36 -29.70
N VAL A 249 -1.75 10.26 -30.37
CA VAL A 249 -3.07 10.74 -29.93
C VAL A 249 -4.15 10.14 -30.83
N ALA A 250 -5.11 9.46 -30.22
CA ALA A 250 -6.22 8.79 -30.87
C ALA A 250 -7.56 9.39 -30.41
N PRO A 251 -8.13 10.36 -31.15
CA PRO A 251 -9.48 10.84 -30.93
C PRO A 251 -10.50 9.77 -31.36
N ILE A 252 -11.40 9.39 -30.46
CA ILE A 252 -12.34 8.28 -30.67
C ILE A 252 -13.80 8.70 -30.56
N TYR A 253 -14.67 7.98 -31.25
CA TYR A 253 -16.12 8.02 -31.06
C TYR A 253 -16.72 6.63 -31.23
N PHE A 254 -17.99 6.45 -30.88
CA PHE A 254 -18.65 5.15 -30.76
C PHE A 254 -19.69 4.94 -31.87
N LEU A 255 -20.23 3.72 -32.01
CA LEU A 255 -21.30 3.41 -32.97
C LEU A 255 -22.58 4.23 -32.71
N ASP A 256 -22.85 4.53 -31.45
CA ASP A 256 -24.01 5.28 -30.95
C ASP A 256 -23.65 6.75 -30.63
N SER A 257 -22.56 7.27 -31.19
CA SER A 257 -22.14 8.66 -31.03
C SER A 257 -21.57 9.27 -32.32
N SER A 258 -21.44 10.59 -32.32
CA SER A 258 -20.76 11.33 -33.37
C SER A 258 -19.42 11.87 -32.85
N PRO A 259 -18.43 12.12 -33.73
CA PRO A 259 -17.21 12.81 -33.34
C PRO A 259 -17.54 14.24 -32.85
N LEU A 260 -16.71 14.75 -31.92
CA LEU A 260 -16.83 16.13 -31.46
C LEU A 260 -16.31 17.09 -32.55
N ALA A 261 -16.74 18.35 -32.49
CA ALA A 261 -16.39 19.38 -33.46
C ALA A 261 -14.99 19.98 -33.23
N TYR A 262 -13.98 19.11 -33.07
CA TYR A 262 -12.56 19.49 -32.98
C TYR A 262 -11.78 18.95 -34.19
N THR A 263 -10.98 19.83 -34.79
CA THR A 263 -10.04 19.45 -35.85
C THR A 263 -8.80 18.79 -35.26
N PRO A 264 -8.10 17.90 -35.99
CA PRO A 264 -6.83 17.33 -35.55
C PRO A 264 -5.79 18.40 -35.14
N GLU A 265 -5.77 19.55 -35.81
CA GLU A 265 -4.86 20.65 -35.48
C GLU A 265 -5.18 21.28 -34.11
N GLN A 266 -6.47 21.45 -33.79
CA GLN A 266 -6.89 21.92 -32.46
C GLN A 266 -6.53 20.89 -31.38
N ILE A 267 -6.71 19.60 -31.64
CA ILE A 267 -6.33 18.55 -30.70
C ILE A 267 -4.82 18.56 -30.48
N LYS A 268 -4.03 18.69 -31.55
CA LYS A 268 -2.57 18.77 -31.53
C LYS A 268 -2.05 19.96 -30.72
N ASP A 269 -2.70 21.11 -30.82
CA ASP A 269 -2.33 22.31 -30.05
C ASP A 269 -2.28 22.03 -28.53
N TYR A 270 -3.25 21.30 -27.99
CA TYR A 270 -3.29 20.99 -26.56
C TYR A 270 -2.45 19.76 -26.19
N THR A 271 -2.58 18.68 -26.97
CA THR A 271 -1.99 17.38 -26.63
C THR A 271 -0.52 17.24 -26.99
N ILE A 272 0.01 18.08 -27.88
CA ILE A 272 1.41 18.06 -28.29
C ILE A 272 2.05 19.42 -28.04
N THR A 273 1.55 20.51 -28.65
CA THR A 273 2.24 21.81 -28.62
C THR A 273 2.33 22.39 -27.21
N LYS A 274 1.18 22.65 -26.56
CA LYS A 274 1.14 23.21 -25.20
C LYS A 274 1.70 22.27 -24.15
N LEU A 275 1.48 20.97 -24.33
CA LEU A 275 2.04 19.93 -23.46
C LEU A 275 3.57 19.93 -23.53
N ASN A 276 4.13 20.04 -24.73
CA ASN A 276 5.57 20.18 -24.94
C ASN A 276 6.10 21.45 -24.30
N ASP A 277 5.45 22.60 -24.51
CA ASP A 277 5.89 23.89 -23.96
C ASP A 277 5.98 23.82 -22.42
N PHE A 278 4.93 23.29 -21.79
CA PHE A 278 4.89 23.08 -20.34
C PHE A 278 5.99 22.14 -19.85
N TYR A 279 6.06 20.92 -20.37
CA TYR A 279 7.00 19.92 -19.86
C TYR A 279 8.45 20.22 -20.22
N THR A 280 8.71 20.97 -21.30
CA THR A 280 10.05 21.48 -21.61
C THR A 280 10.51 22.48 -20.53
N GLU A 281 9.63 23.40 -20.12
CA GLU A 281 9.94 24.38 -19.08
C GLU A 281 10.12 23.72 -17.70
N VAL A 282 9.13 22.95 -17.25
CA VAL A 282 9.09 22.36 -15.90
C VAL A 282 10.25 21.37 -15.67
N SER A 283 10.71 20.70 -16.73
CA SER A 283 11.81 19.74 -16.70
C SER A 283 13.19 20.34 -16.93
N PHE A 284 13.32 21.66 -17.08
CA PHE A 284 14.60 22.31 -17.40
C PHE A 284 15.20 21.88 -18.75
N ASN A 285 14.34 21.71 -19.76
CA ASN A 285 14.67 21.15 -21.08
C ASN A 285 15.16 19.70 -21.06
N LYS A 286 14.94 18.94 -19.98
CA LYS A 286 15.36 17.54 -19.89
C LYS A 286 14.48 16.60 -20.70
N ILE A 287 13.22 17.00 -20.93
CA ILE A 287 12.33 16.31 -21.85
C ILE A 287 11.74 17.29 -22.87
N ASN A 288 11.34 16.73 -24.00
CA ASN A 288 10.43 17.35 -24.95
C ASN A 288 9.33 16.35 -25.27
N VAL A 289 8.16 16.85 -25.69
CA VAL A 289 7.03 16.04 -26.09
C VAL A 289 6.83 16.20 -27.59
N THR A 290 6.85 15.08 -28.30
CA THR A 290 6.61 15.04 -29.75
C THR A 290 5.52 14.02 -30.02
N GLY A 291 4.90 14.07 -31.19
CA GLY A 291 3.89 13.08 -31.48
C GLY A 291 3.03 13.37 -32.69
N ASP A 292 2.17 12.40 -32.96
CA ASP A 292 1.24 12.40 -34.07
C ASP A 292 -0.20 12.39 -33.55
N VAL A 293 -1.10 13.08 -34.25
CA VAL A 293 -2.54 13.12 -33.95
C VAL A 293 -3.28 12.51 -35.11
N LEU A 294 -4.04 11.45 -34.84
CA LEU A 294 -4.84 10.76 -35.83
C LEU A 294 -6.15 11.51 -36.12
N ASP A 295 -6.75 11.21 -37.28
CA ASP A 295 -8.14 11.57 -37.54
C ASP A 295 -9.09 10.86 -36.56
N TRP A 296 -10.34 11.32 -36.48
CA TRP A 296 -11.36 10.70 -35.62
C TRP A 296 -11.59 9.23 -35.99
N ILE A 297 -11.48 8.35 -35.00
CA ILE A 297 -11.63 6.90 -35.14
C ILE A 297 -12.97 6.44 -34.58
N GLN A 298 -13.77 5.75 -35.40
CA GLN A 298 -14.96 5.08 -34.91
C GLN A 298 -14.59 3.72 -34.30
N LEU A 299 -14.92 3.53 -33.03
CA LEU A 299 -14.81 2.23 -32.39
C LEU A 299 -16.05 1.38 -32.73
N PRO A 300 -15.88 0.07 -33.01
CA PRO A 300 -16.98 -0.84 -33.36
C PRO A 300 -17.75 -1.32 -32.12
N ILE A 301 -17.97 -0.42 -31.17
CA ILE A 301 -18.70 -0.65 -29.91
C ILE A 301 -19.58 0.56 -29.61
N ASN A 302 -20.64 0.35 -28.83
CA ASN A 302 -21.39 1.44 -28.22
C ASN A 302 -20.60 2.03 -27.05
N LYS A 303 -20.98 3.23 -26.58
CA LYS A 303 -20.38 3.87 -25.41
C LYS A 303 -20.32 2.93 -24.20
N THR A 304 -19.19 2.96 -23.49
CA THR A 304 -18.93 2.18 -22.26
C THR A 304 -17.89 2.91 -21.41
N CYS A 305 -17.97 2.72 -20.09
CA CYS A 305 -16.99 3.20 -19.10
C CYS A 305 -15.97 2.12 -18.71
N ASP A 306 -15.80 1.09 -19.53
CA ASP A 306 -14.75 0.09 -19.37
C ASP A 306 -13.45 0.57 -20.05
N TRP A 307 -12.53 1.07 -19.23
CA TRP A 307 -11.23 1.61 -19.67
C TRP A 307 -10.44 0.61 -20.52
N GLY A 308 -10.38 -0.65 -20.08
CA GLY A 308 -9.60 -1.71 -20.73
C GLY A 308 -10.21 -2.10 -22.07
N ARG A 309 -11.55 -2.16 -22.14
CA ARG A 309 -12.26 -2.39 -23.39
C ARG A 309 -12.07 -1.26 -24.38
N VAL A 310 -12.27 0.00 -23.96
CA VAL A 310 -12.04 1.16 -24.84
C VAL A 310 -10.62 1.16 -25.37
N GLN A 311 -9.62 0.95 -24.51
CA GLN A 311 -8.22 0.88 -24.92
C GLN A 311 -7.96 -0.25 -25.93
N SER A 312 -8.45 -1.46 -25.67
CA SER A 312 -8.24 -2.62 -26.53
C SER A 312 -8.82 -2.40 -27.94
N TYR A 313 -10.03 -1.82 -28.01
CA TYR A 313 -10.66 -1.47 -29.30
C TYR A 313 -9.94 -0.30 -30.00
N THR A 314 -9.46 0.70 -29.26
CA THR A 314 -8.67 1.80 -29.83
C THR A 314 -7.37 1.29 -30.43
N ILE A 315 -6.60 0.48 -29.71
CA ILE A 315 -5.36 -0.13 -30.20
C ILE A 315 -5.64 -0.91 -31.49
N SER A 316 -6.65 -1.78 -31.47
CA SER A 316 -7.03 -2.59 -32.63
C SER A 316 -7.44 -1.75 -33.85
N ALA A 317 -8.10 -0.62 -33.64
CA ALA A 317 -8.57 0.25 -34.71
C ALA A 317 -7.43 1.05 -35.39
N ILE A 318 -6.37 1.37 -34.66
CA ILE A 318 -5.23 2.16 -35.16
C ILE A 318 -4.02 1.31 -35.55
N ASP A 319 -4.04 0.01 -35.25
CA ASP A 319 -2.92 -0.93 -35.46
C ASP A 319 -2.34 -0.91 -36.88
N SER A 320 -3.21 -0.84 -37.90
CA SER A 320 -2.78 -0.77 -39.30
C SER A 320 -2.12 0.56 -39.70
N GLN A 321 -2.25 1.60 -38.88
CA GLN A 321 -1.81 2.97 -39.15
C GLN A 321 -0.61 3.38 -38.28
N VAL A 322 -0.41 2.70 -37.15
CA VAL A 322 0.55 3.08 -36.10
C VAL A 322 1.49 1.91 -35.84
N TYR A 323 2.80 2.15 -36.01
CA TYR A 323 3.82 1.23 -35.51
C TYR A 323 4.11 1.55 -34.04
N PHE A 324 3.48 0.83 -33.12
CA PHE A 324 3.50 1.12 -31.69
C PHE A 324 4.89 1.18 -31.05
N PRO A 325 5.90 0.39 -31.47
CA PRO A 325 7.25 0.50 -30.91
C PRO A 325 7.89 1.89 -31.03
N ASN A 326 7.37 2.77 -31.89
CA ASN A 326 7.84 4.15 -32.00
C ASN A 326 7.30 5.10 -30.93
N TYR A 327 6.30 4.70 -30.15
CA TYR A 327 5.60 5.58 -29.22
C TYR A 327 5.74 5.05 -27.81
N GLY A 328 6.11 5.93 -26.88
CA GLY A 328 6.17 5.59 -25.46
C GLY A 328 4.86 5.84 -24.73
N ARG A 329 3.89 6.51 -25.38
CA ARG A 329 2.67 7.03 -24.75
C ARG A 329 1.51 7.05 -25.73
N LEU A 330 0.33 6.65 -25.27
CA LEU A 330 -0.94 6.70 -25.99
C LEU A 330 -1.90 7.64 -25.26
N VAL A 331 -2.47 8.61 -25.98
CA VAL A 331 -3.54 9.47 -25.46
C VAL A 331 -4.82 9.13 -26.19
N ILE A 332 -5.82 8.63 -25.48
CA ILE A 332 -7.15 8.34 -25.99
C ILE A 332 -8.05 9.51 -25.62
N MET A 333 -8.58 10.21 -26.63
CA MET A 333 -9.48 11.36 -26.41
C MET A 333 -10.90 11.02 -26.83
N GLY A 334 -11.89 11.46 -26.06
CA GLY A 334 -13.30 11.19 -26.36
C GLY A 334 -13.90 10.13 -25.46
N TYR A 335 -13.28 9.91 -24.29
CA TYR A 335 -13.79 8.97 -23.31
C TYR A 335 -15.17 9.43 -22.81
N PRO A 336 -16.18 8.53 -22.80
CA PRO A 336 -17.58 8.95 -22.66
C PRO A 336 -18.02 9.22 -21.21
N CYS A 337 -17.17 8.96 -20.22
CA CYS A 337 -17.47 9.08 -18.79
C CYS A 337 -16.92 10.40 -18.24
N LEU A 338 -17.27 10.73 -17.00
CA LEU A 338 -16.94 12.04 -16.42
C LEU A 338 -15.49 12.11 -15.97
N GLU A 339 -14.92 10.97 -15.60
CA GLU A 339 -13.58 10.84 -15.08
C GLU A 339 -12.53 10.86 -16.22
N ASN A 340 -11.32 11.29 -15.87
CA ASN A 340 -10.13 11.11 -16.68
C ASN A 340 -9.28 10.00 -16.04
N ARG A 341 -8.29 9.48 -16.76
CA ARG A 341 -7.47 8.39 -16.24
C ARG A 341 -6.07 8.42 -16.81
N GLY A 342 -5.08 8.09 -15.99
CA GLY A 342 -3.68 7.98 -16.39
C GLY A 342 -3.05 6.74 -15.78
N THR A 343 -2.38 5.91 -16.58
CA THR A 343 -1.54 4.85 -16.04
C THR A 343 -0.33 5.46 -15.33
N LEU A 344 0.04 4.90 -14.18
CA LEU A 344 1.28 5.24 -13.47
C LEU A 344 2.43 4.48 -14.13
N ASP A 345 3.19 5.18 -14.96
CA ASP A 345 4.24 4.64 -15.85
C ASP A 345 3.67 3.71 -16.96
N LYS A 346 4.56 3.04 -17.70
CA LYS A 346 4.26 2.21 -18.85
C LYS A 346 3.73 0.84 -18.46
N GLU A 347 2.71 0.42 -19.17
CA GLU A 347 2.17 -0.93 -19.13
C GLU A 347 2.66 -1.73 -20.35
N THR A 348 2.46 -3.05 -20.33
CA THR A 348 2.81 -3.94 -21.45
C THR A 348 1.54 -4.32 -22.21
N LYS A 349 1.52 -4.12 -23.53
CA LYS A 349 0.36 -4.41 -24.39
C LYS A 349 0.75 -5.32 -25.54
N ASN A 350 -0.20 -6.16 -25.95
CA ASN A 350 -0.12 -6.93 -27.19
C ASN A 350 -0.73 -6.09 -28.32
N THR A 351 0.04 -5.86 -29.38
CA THR A 351 -0.40 -5.21 -30.62
C THR A 351 -0.09 -6.10 -31.82
N GLY A 352 -0.48 -5.69 -33.03
CA GLY A 352 -0.07 -6.36 -34.26
C GLY A 352 1.45 -6.36 -34.47
N ASP A 353 2.17 -5.43 -33.83
CA ASP A 353 3.62 -5.31 -33.84
C ASP A 353 4.32 -6.19 -32.78
N GLY A 354 3.56 -6.94 -31.98
CA GLY A 354 4.06 -7.77 -30.89
C GLY A 354 3.83 -7.15 -29.51
N ILE A 355 4.67 -7.51 -28.55
CA ILE A 355 4.59 -7.00 -27.18
C ILE A 355 5.32 -5.65 -27.12
N VAL A 356 4.58 -4.59 -26.79
CA VAL A 356 5.10 -3.22 -26.70
C VAL A 356 4.82 -2.64 -25.32
N SER A 357 5.53 -1.56 -24.97
CA SER A 357 5.35 -0.89 -23.68
C SER A 357 5.16 0.61 -23.86
N PHE A 358 4.00 1.10 -23.41
CA PHE A 358 3.63 2.51 -23.40
C PHE A 358 2.72 2.81 -22.21
N SER A 359 2.69 4.07 -21.79
CA SER A 359 1.69 4.56 -20.83
C SER A 359 0.43 4.99 -21.58
N THR A 360 -0.72 5.01 -20.90
CA THR A 360 -1.99 5.45 -21.51
C THR A 360 -2.66 6.52 -20.68
N ALA A 361 -3.18 7.55 -21.34
CA ALA A 361 -4.08 8.55 -20.75
C ALA A 361 -5.42 8.54 -21.48
N TRP A 362 -6.53 8.65 -20.73
CA TRP A 362 -7.89 8.76 -21.23
C TRP A 362 -8.44 10.13 -20.85
N ILE A 363 -8.72 10.95 -21.87
CA ILE A 363 -9.27 12.29 -21.70
C ILE A 363 -10.76 12.26 -22.07
N ASN A 364 -11.60 12.70 -21.13
CA ASN A 364 -13.03 12.72 -21.32
C ASN A 364 -13.48 13.70 -22.41
N THR A 365 -14.74 13.60 -22.82
CA THR A 365 -15.32 14.46 -23.87
C THR A 365 -15.40 15.96 -23.51
N SER A 366 -15.43 16.35 -22.23
CA SER A 366 -15.53 17.75 -21.81
C SER A 366 -14.17 18.45 -21.65
N ASN A 367 -13.08 17.70 -21.52
CA ASN A 367 -11.75 18.22 -21.18
C ASN A 367 -10.77 18.33 -22.35
N PHE A 368 -11.25 18.23 -23.59
CA PHE A 368 -10.41 18.28 -24.81
C PHE A 368 -9.49 19.50 -24.91
N THR A 369 -9.88 20.61 -24.28
CA THR A 369 -9.13 21.88 -24.29
C THR A 369 -8.68 22.31 -22.90
N ASN A 370 -8.79 21.43 -21.90
CA ASN A 370 -8.38 21.73 -20.54
C ASN A 370 -6.91 21.32 -20.35
N SER A 371 -6.01 22.31 -20.43
CA SER A 371 -4.57 22.06 -20.29
C SER A 371 -4.19 21.45 -18.94
N HIS A 372 -4.86 21.81 -17.84
CA HIS A 372 -4.55 21.23 -16.52
C HIS A 372 -4.73 19.72 -16.53
N VAL A 373 -5.91 19.24 -16.96
CA VAL A 373 -6.22 17.81 -17.06
C VAL A 373 -5.20 17.10 -17.97
N ILE A 374 -4.95 17.61 -19.18
CA ILE A 374 -4.02 16.96 -20.11
C ILE A 374 -2.60 16.88 -19.53
N PHE A 375 -2.14 17.94 -18.86
CA PHE A 375 -0.79 17.96 -18.26
C PHE A 375 -0.72 17.03 -17.04
N HIS A 376 -1.78 16.97 -16.25
CA HIS A 376 -1.93 16.11 -15.09
C HIS A 376 -1.89 14.62 -15.48
N GLU A 377 -2.73 14.20 -16.42
CA GLU A 377 -2.75 12.80 -16.88
C GLU A 377 -1.41 12.39 -17.52
N PHE A 378 -0.73 13.33 -18.18
CA PHE A 378 0.61 13.08 -18.68
C PHE A 378 1.62 12.89 -17.55
N GLY A 379 1.47 13.58 -16.42
CA GLY A 379 2.29 13.40 -15.22
C GLY A 379 2.19 11.98 -14.66
N HIS A 380 0.98 11.41 -14.58
CA HIS A 380 0.79 9.99 -14.25
C HIS A 380 1.56 9.08 -15.19
N ASN A 381 1.44 9.35 -16.48
CA ASN A 381 2.18 8.61 -17.50
C ASN A 381 3.70 8.69 -17.31
N LEU A 382 4.23 9.75 -16.69
CA LEU A 382 5.65 9.84 -16.30
C LEU A 382 5.99 9.06 -15.01
N GLY A 383 4.99 8.61 -14.24
CA GLY A 383 5.15 7.81 -13.03
C GLY A 383 4.97 8.56 -11.71
N VAL A 384 4.41 9.78 -11.72
CA VAL A 384 4.13 10.55 -10.49
C VAL A 384 2.66 10.48 -10.08
N ASN A 385 2.41 10.55 -8.77
CA ASN A 385 1.07 10.58 -8.18
C ASN A 385 0.61 12.03 -7.92
N HIS A 386 -0.53 12.19 -7.26
CA HIS A 386 -1.08 13.50 -6.93
C HIS A 386 -0.26 14.27 -5.91
N ALA A 387 -0.41 15.59 -5.97
CA ALA A 387 0.06 16.53 -4.97
C ALA A 387 -1.12 16.99 -4.11
N ASP A 388 -1.07 16.66 -2.83
CA ASP A 388 -2.17 16.86 -1.88
C ASP A 388 -1.85 17.98 -0.87
N LEU A 389 -2.84 18.34 -0.04
CA LEU A 389 -2.64 19.20 1.13
C LEU A 389 -2.83 18.41 2.42
N ARG A 390 -1.84 18.43 3.30
CA ARG A 390 -1.93 17.90 4.67
C ARG A 390 -2.31 19.02 5.63
N THR A 391 -3.33 18.78 6.44
CA THR A 391 -3.75 19.67 7.53
C THR A 391 -3.80 18.92 8.86
N CYS A 392 -3.21 19.50 9.91
CA CYS A 392 -3.21 18.96 11.27
C CYS A 392 -3.93 19.93 12.23
N GLY A 393 -5.00 20.57 11.77
CA GLY A 393 -5.75 21.58 12.51
C GLY A 393 -4.92 22.85 12.72
N ASN A 394 -4.70 23.25 13.98
CA ASN A 394 -3.93 24.45 14.33
C ASN A 394 -2.42 24.18 14.50
N THR A 395 -1.97 22.95 14.22
CA THR A 395 -0.55 22.59 14.30
C THR A 395 0.02 22.39 12.90
N PRO A 396 1.24 22.87 12.61
CA PRO A 396 1.86 22.69 11.28
C PRO A 396 2.01 21.23 10.86
N LEU A 397 2.52 20.41 11.78
CA LEU A 397 2.68 18.98 11.63
C LEU A 397 2.33 18.30 12.94
N ALA A 398 1.78 17.10 12.84
CA ALA A 398 1.53 16.22 13.97
C ALA A 398 1.80 14.75 13.58
N PRO A 399 2.26 13.91 14.52
CA PRO A 399 2.41 12.47 14.28
C PRO A 399 1.08 11.77 13.95
N THR A 400 -0.03 12.25 14.50
CA THR A 400 -1.39 11.70 14.33
C THR A 400 -2.43 12.80 14.23
N GLY A 401 -3.62 12.49 13.71
CA GLY A 401 -4.76 13.44 13.67
C GLY A 401 -4.68 14.45 12.53
N CYS A 402 -3.79 14.24 11.56
CA CYS A 402 -3.78 15.01 10.32
C CYS A 402 -4.77 14.42 9.32
N SER A 403 -5.37 15.29 8.51
CA SER A 403 -6.18 14.92 7.34
C SER A 403 -5.43 15.29 6.07
N VAL A 404 -5.71 14.57 4.98
CA VAL A 404 -5.18 14.85 3.64
C VAL A 404 -6.34 15.28 2.77
N ILE A 405 -6.13 16.35 2.01
CA ILE A 405 -7.09 16.88 1.04
C ILE A 405 -6.49 16.62 -0.34
N GLU A 406 -7.15 15.73 -1.08
CA GLU A 406 -6.79 15.33 -2.44
C GLU A 406 -6.74 16.56 -3.36
N TYR A 407 -5.69 16.66 -4.19
CA TYR A 407 -5.43 17.81 -5.07
C TYR A 407 -5.27 19.15 -4.35
N GLY A 408 -5.11 19.14 -3.02
CA GLY A 408 -5.05 20.34 -2.21
C GLY A 408 -3.79 21.17 -2.43
N ASP A 409 -2.76 20.63 -3.11
CA ASP A 409 -1.62 21.42 -3.54
C ASP A 409 -1.98 22.33 -4.71
N GLN A 410 -2.17 23.61 -4.41
CA GLN A 410 -2.56 24.61 -5.40
C GLN A 410 -1.39 25.05 -6.29
N PHE A 411 -0.16 24.62 -5.99
CA PHE A 411 1.09 25.03 -6.63
C PHE A 411 1.76 23.91 -7.43
N ASP A 412 1.00 22.84 -7.74
CA ASP A 412 1.47 21.69 -8.53
C ASP A 412 0.41 21.27 -9.56
N VAL A 413 0.84 20.84 -10.75
CA VAL A 413 -0.01 20.28 -11.81
C VAL A 413 -0.68 18.97 -11.45
N MET A 414 -0.02 18.16 -10.63
CA MET A 414 -0.57 16.96 -10.01
C MET A 414 -1.49 17.28 -8.83
N GLY A 415 -1.64 18.56 -8.49
CA GLY A 415 -2.69 19.07 -7.62
C GLY A 415 -3.74 19.81 -8.44
N HIS A 416 -3.94 21.09 -8.14
CA HIS A 416 -5.10 21.84 -8.63
C HIS A 416 -4.90 22.64 -9.93
N ASN A 417 -3.69 23.07 -10.28
CA ASN A 417 -3.50 24.07 -11.34
C ASN A 417 -2.31 23.78 -12.25
N THR A 418 -2.19 24.43 -13.41
CA THR A 418 -1.02 24.30 -14.33
C THR A 418 0.25 24.99 -13.77
N ALA A 419 0.75 24.53 -12.63
CA ALA A 419 1.97 25.03 -11.98
C ALA A 419 3.16 24.10 -12.25
N HIS A 420 4.37 24.55 -11.95
CA HIS A 420 5.53 23.66 -11.88
C HIS A 420 5.29 22.52 -10.88
N LEU A 421 5.80 21.33 -11.22
CA LEU A 421 5.92 20.22 -10.27
C LEU A 421 6.77 20.63 -9.05
N ASN A 422 6.36 20.17 -7.87
CA ASN A 422 7.10 20.32 -6.62
C ASN A 422 8.42 19.53 -6.63
N ALA A 423 9.28 19.83 -5.66
CA ALA A 423 10.61 19.23 -5.52
C ALA A 423 10.58 17.69 -5.41
N PRO A 424 9.70 17.07 -4.61
CA PRO A 424 9.46 15.63 -4.62
C PRO A 424 9.30 15.01 -6.01
N HIS A 425 8.38 15.54 -6.82
CA HIS A 425 8.11 15.04 -8.16
C HIS A 425 9.31 15.25 -9.10
N LYS A 426 9.96 16.41 -9.04
CA LYS A 426 11.16 16.67 -9.85
C LYS A 426 12.34 15.76 -9.47
N GLU A 427 12.49 15.42 -8.18
CA GLU A 427 13.48 14.43 -7.75
C GLU A 427 13.12 13.03 -8.27
N ALA A 428 11.86 12.60 -8.10
CA ALA A 428 11.39 11.29 -8.54
C ALA A 428 11.56 11.07 -10.05
N LEU A 429 11.34 12.12 -10.86
CA LEU A 429 11.52 12.09 -12.32
C LEU A 429 12.99 12.23 -12.76
N GLY A 430 13.92 12.49 -11.85
CA GLY A 430 15.34 12.71 -12.15
C GLY A 430 15.62 14.06 -12.85
N TRP A 431 14.76 15.06 -12.63
CA TRP A 431 14.91 16.39 -13.23
C TRP A 431 15.82 17.31 -12.43
N PHE A 432 16.03 17.01 -11.15
CA PHE A 432 17.12 17.64 -10.40
C PHE A 432 18.47 16.97 -10.70
N ASP A 433 19.45 17.80 -11.05
CA ASP A 433 20.85 17.37 -11.01
C ASP A 433 21.30 17.20 -9.56
N THR A 434 22.40 16.49 -9.35
CA THR A 434 22.94 16.19 -8.00
C THR A 434 23.14 17.43 -7.11
N ASN A 435 23.37 18.61 -7.69
CA ASN A 435 23.54 19.86 -6.95
C ASN A 435 22.25 20.64 -6.72
N ASN A 436 21.16 20.31 -7.44
CA ASN A 436 19.87 21.00 -7.28
C ASN A 436 19.13 20.56 -6.02
N ILE A 437 19.45 19.39 -5.47
CA ILE A 437 18.84 18.90 -4.24
C ILE A 437 19.89 18.35 -3.29
N ILE A 438 19.74 18.62 -1.99
CA ILE A 438 20.64 18.09 -0.96
C ILE A 438 19.86 17.49 0.20
N LYS A 439 20.31 16.33 0.69
CA LYS A 439 19.86 15.79 1.98
C LYS A 439 20.63 16.47 3.10
N ALA A 440 19.94 17.19 3.97
CA ALA A 440 20.57 17.85 5.11
C ALA A 440 20.90 16.81 6.20
N THR A 441 22.19 16.68 6.54
CA THR A 441 22.69 15.71 7.54
C THR A 441 23.39 16.37 8.72
N THR A 442 23.69 17.67 8.63
CA THR A 442 24.36 18.45 9.67
C THR A 442 23.79 19.86 9.75
N ASN A 443 23.90 20.50 10.91
CA ASN A 443 23.48 21.89 11.12
C ASN A 443 24.24 22.83 10.18
N ARG A 444 23.50 23.55 9.34
CA ARG A 444 24.11 24.39 8.30
C ARG A 444 23.14 25.44 7.78
N SER A 445 23.69 26.57 7.33
CA SER A 445 22.98 27.55 6.51
C SER A 445 23.03 27.19 5.03
N PHE A 446 21.89 27.35 4.36
CA PHE A 446 21.72 27.11 2.93
C PHE A 446 21.17 28.35 2.24
N SER A 447 21.39 28.44 0.93
CA SER A 447 20.68 29.35 0.05
C SER A 447 20.12 28.54 -1.10
N ILE A 448 18.81 28.64 -1.33
CA ILE A 448 18.12 27.96 -2.43
C ILE A 448 17.57 28.98 -3.42
N GLU A 449 17.64 28.64 -4.70
CA GLU A 449 17.09 29.40 -5.82
C GLU A 449 15.66 28.95 -6.13
N PRO A 450 14.86 29.76 -6.85
CA PRO A 450 13.52 29.37 -7.26
C PRO A 450 13.53 28.08 -8.10
N ILE A 451 12.63 27.14 -7.80
CA ILE A 451 12.58 25.82 -8.46
C ILE A 451 12.27 25.90 -9.96
N GLU A 452 11.78 27.03 -10.44
CA GLU A 452 11.45 27.30 -11.84
C GLU A 452 12.68 27.62 -12.68
N THR A 453 13.78 28.05 -12.03
CA THR A 453 14.95 28.56 -12.73
C THR A 453 15.89 27.44 -13.21
N ILE A 454 16.27 27.49 -14.48
CA ILE A 454 17.25 26.58 -15.10
C ILE A 454 18.66 27.00 -14.68
N SER A 455 19.19 26.39 -13.62
CA SER A 455 20.57 26.61 -13.17
C SER A 455 21.11 25.38 -12.42
N SER A 456 22.42 25.35 -12.17
CA SER A 456 23.05 24.33 -11.32
C SER A 456 22.95 24.63 -9.82
N GLY A 457 22.29 25.74 -9.44
CA GLY A 457 22.14 26.16 -8.05
C GLY A 457 21.22 25.23 -7.27
N LEU A 458 21.37 25.24 -5.94
CA LEU A 458 20.52 24.44 -5.04
C LEU A 458 19.07 24.94 -5.15
N LYS A 459 18.11 24.04 -5.39
CA LYS A 459 16.67 24.34 -5.54
C LYS A 459 15.85 23.83 -4.36
N SER A 460 16.25 22.68 -3.81
CA SER A 460 15.53 22.07 -2.70
C SER A 460 16.47 21.45 -1.67
N ILE A 461 16.00 21.39 -0.43
CA ILE A 461 16.66 20.68 0.65
C ILE A 461 15.68 19.66 1.20
N LYS A 462 16.12 18.40 1.35
CA LYS A 462 15.34 17.36 1.99
C LYS A 462 15.87 17.00 3.37
N ILE A 463 14.98 16.88 4.34
CA ILE A 463 15.26 16.63 5.76
C ILE A 463 14.54 15.34 6.13
N GLN A 464 15.30 14.35 6.61
CA GLN A 464 14.76 13.03 6.92
C GLN A 464 13.96 13.03 8.21
N ARG A 465 12.82 12.34 8.21
CA ARG A 465 11.91 12.16 9.36
C ARG A 465 11.80 10.71 9.82
N SER A 466 11.98 9.77 8.91
CA SER A 466 12.04 8.32 9.16
C SER A 466 12.89 7.65 8.08
N LEU A 467 12.94 6.30 8.04
CA LEU A 467 13.63 5.57 6.96
C LEU A 467 13.19 5.99 5.55
N SER A 468 11.94 6.44 5.41
CA SER A 468 11.31 6.68 4.11
C SER A 468 10.46 7.96 4.05
N ASP A 469 10.42 8.76 5.12
CA ASP A 469 9.68 10.04 5.20
C ASP A 469 10.66 11.23 5.23
N TYR A 470 10.32 12.30 4.50
CA TYR A 470 11.14 13.49 4.32
C TYR A 470 10.28 14.77 4.22
N ILE A 471 10.77 15.86 4.83
CA ILE A 471 10.33 17.23 4.49
C ILE A 471 11.22 17.76 3.37
N TYR A 472 10.61 18.26 2.30
CA TYR A 472 11.25 19.01 1.24
C TYR A 472 10.97 20.49 1.45
N VAL A 473 12.01 21.29 1.33
CA VAL A 473 11.94 22.75 1.39
C VAL A 473 12.23 23.28 -0.01
N GLU A 474 11.33 24.09 -0.56
CA GLU A 474 11.50 24.73 -1.86
C GLU A 474 11.18 26.23 -1.81
N PHE A 475 11.64 26.94 -2.84
CA PHE A 475 11.37 28.36 -3.02
C PHE A 475 10.73 28.56 -4.39
N ARG A 476 9.62 29.29 -4.43
CA ARG A 476 8.86 29.55 -5.66
C ARG A 476 8.90 31.03 -6.02
N GLN A 477 8.84 31.33 -7.31
CA GLN A 477 8.68 32.69 -7.84
C GLN A 477 7.76 32.68 -9.07
N PRO A 478 7.08 33.80 -9.39
CA PRO A 478 6.18 33.90 -10.54
C PRO A 478 6.95 33.91 -11.87
N ILE A 479 7.54 32.77 -12.24
CA ILE A 479 8.39 32.58 -13.42
C ILE A 479 7.71 31.55 -14.31
N GLY A 480 7.59 31.85 -15.60
CA GLY A 480 7.02 30.91 -16.57
C GLY A 480 5.57 30.54 -16.25
N TYR A 481 5.24 29.26 -16.21
CA TYR A 481 3.90 28.78 -15.86
C TYR A 481 3.47 29.17 -14.43
N ASP A 482 4.42 29.46 -13.53
CA ASP A 482 4.14 29.97 -12.19
C ASP A 482 3.73 31.45 -12.15
N ASN A 483 3.88 32.19 -13.25
CA ASN A 483 3.48 33.59 -13.31
C ASN A 483 1.95 33.81 -13.21
N ASN A 484 1.14 32.79 -13.53
CA ASN A 484 -0.33 32.91 -13.58
C ASN A 484 -1.00 32.94 -12.18
N PHE A 485 -0.29 32.60 -11.10
CA PHE A 485 -0.87 32.41 -9.77
C PHE A 485 -1.11 33.69 -8.95
N TYR A 486 -0.73 34.86 -9.47
CA TYR A 486 -1.02 36.15 -8.83
C TYR A 486 -2.54 36.42 -8.70
N ILE A 487 -3.37 35.74 -9.51
CA ILE A 487 -4.77 36.09 -9.76
C ILE A 487 -5.76 35.50 -8.72
N TYR A 488 -5.35 34.51 -7.91
CA TYR A 488 -6.21 33.87 -6.90
C TYR A 488 -5.86 34.22 -5.44
N GLY A 489 -4.97 35.20 -5.21
CA GLY A 489 -4.64 35.68 -3.86
C GLY A 489 -3.54 34.90 -3.12
N HIS A 490 -2.82 34.03 -3.82
CA HIS A 490 -1.77 33.17 -3.26
C HIS A 490 -0.35 33.74 -3.36
N ALA A 491 -0.20 35.08 -3.46
CA ALA A 491 1.12 35.73 -3.49
C ALA A 491 2.01 35.34 -2.30
N SER A 492 1.39 34.90 -1.19
CA SER A 492 2.07 34.42 -0.01
C SER A 492 3.04 33.26 -0.32
N ALA A 493 2.74 32.35 -1.25
CA ALA A 493 3.63 31.24 -1.60
C ALA A 493 5.01 31.69 -2.09
N TYR A 494 5.12 32.92 -2.59
CA TYR A 494 6.38 33.51 -3.06
C TYR A 494 7.15 34.26 -1.96
N GLU A 495 6.60 34.39 -0.76
CA GLU A 495 7.16 35.19 0.34
C GLU A 495 8.05 34.40 1.30
N GLY A 496 8.23 33.10 1.08
CA GLY A 496 8.98 32.25 1.99
C GLY A 496 9.29 30.87 1.41
N ALA A 497 9.55 29.91 2.29
CA ALA A 497 9.75 28.51 1.92
C ALA A 497 8.40 27.79 1.82
N LEU A 498 8.15 27.14 0.68
CA LEU A 498 7.08 26.16 0.54
C LEU A 498 7.61 24.81 1.00
N MET A 499 6.76 23.99 1.62
CA MET A 499 7.19 22.72 2.21
C MET A 499 6.25 21.57 1.90
N HIS A 500 6.84 20.45 1.46
CA HIS A 500 6.12 19.21 1.21
C HIS A 500 6.65 18.11 2.09
N ILE A 501 5.75 17.24 2.53
CA ILE A 501 6.10 15.97 3.12
C ILE A 501 5.79 14.86 2.12
N ILE A 502 6.69 13.88 1.98
CA ILE A 502 6.37 12.63 1.29
C ILE A 502 6.23 11.56 2.36
N PRO A 503 5.01 11.27 2.86
CA PRO A 503 4.84 10.08 3.67
C PRO A 503 5.26 8.88 2.84
N SER A 504 6.03 8.01 3.47
CA SER A 504 6.83 6.94 2.88
C SER A 504 6.12 5.91 1.99
N TYR A 505 4.83 6.07 1.76
CA TYR A 505 3.97 5.01 1.28
C TYR A 505 3.43 5.26 -0.13
N TRP A 506 3.52 6.49 -0.69
CA TRP A 506 2.70 6.81 -1.87
C TRP A 506 3.33 7.65 -2.98
N LEU A 507 4.53 8.23 -2.81
CA LEU A 507 5.04 9.26 -3.74
C LEU A 507 3.97 10.32 -4.05
N LYS A 508 3.04 10.55 -3.10
CA LYS A 508 2.03 11.59 -3.08
C LYS A 508 2.55 12.70 -2.19
N PRO A 509 3.20 13.73 -2.74
CA PRO A 509 3.71 14.83 -1.94
C PRO A 509 2.53 15.56 -1.31
N GLN A 510 2.67 15.94 -0.06
CA GLN A 510 1.64 16.68 0.66
C GLN A 510 2.22 18.04 1.02
N LEU A 511 1.72 19.08 0.39
CA LEU A 511 1.93 20.45 0.86
C LEU A 511 1.39 20.54 2.29
N PHE A 512 2.04 21.29 3.17
CA PHE A 512 1.48 21.59 4.49
C PHE A 512 1.77 23.03 4.88
N ASP A 513 0.89 23.62 5.68
CA ASP A 513 1.10 24.94 6.24
C ASP A 513 2.14 24.84 7.39
N PRO A 514 3.31 25.47 7.27
CA PRO A 514 4.34 25.39 8.30
C PRO A 514 4.06 26.31 9.50
N LEU A 515 2.94 27.07 9.51
CA LEU A 515 2.55 28.01 10.54
C LEU A 515 1.22 27.62 11.24
N PRO A 516 1.04 27.92 12.54
CA PRO A 516 -0.20 27.64 13.27
C PRO A 516 -1.44 28.48 12.86
N SER A 517 -1.36 29.29 11.80
CA SER A 517 -2.39 30.28 11.43
C SER A 517 -2.73 30.20 9.95
N ILE A 518 -4.03 30.31 9.62
CA ILE A 518 -4.65 30.13 8.30
C ILE A 518 -4.27 31.24 7.26
N GLN A 519 -3.08 31.81 7.32
CA GLN A 519 -2.62 32.85 6.39
C GLN A 519 -1.20 32.58 5.90
N GLY A 520 -1.07 31.54 5.06
CA GLY A 520 0.05 31.38 4.15
C GLY A 520 0.57 29.95 4.10
N TYR A 521 0.70 29.39 2.90
CA TYR A 521 1.29 28.06 2.70
C TYR A 521 2.82 28.03 2.85
N GLN A 522 3.43 29.15 3.23
CA GLN A 522 4.88 29.33 3.28
C GLN A 522 5.38 29.62 4.69
N LEU A 523 6.61 29.16 4.98
CA LEU A 523 7.35 29.60 6.15
C LEU A 523 7.97 30.96 5.85
N ALA A 524 7.44 32.02 6.48
CA ALA A 524 7.87 33.39 6.25
C ALA A 524 9.30 33.67 6.76
N VAL A 525 9.93 34.72 6.23
CA VAL A 525 11.24 35.22 6.71
C VAL A 525 11.15 35.58 8.20
N GLY A 526 12.08 35.06 8.99
CA GLY A 526 12.13 35.20 10.45
C GLY A 526 11.41 34.09 11.21
N SER A 527 10.61 33.26 10.54
CA SER A 527 9.90 32.14 11.16
C SER A 527 10.71 30.86 11.18
N THR A 528 10.38 29.97 12.12
CA THR A 528 11.02 28.65 12.28
C THR A 528 9.96 27.56 12.37
N LEU A 529 10.07 26.54 11.50
CA LEU A 529 9.39 25.27 11.67
C LEU A 529 10.24 24.36 12.56
N THR A 530 9.61 23.68 13.51
CA THR A 530 10.22 22.55 14.25
C THR A 530 9.44 21.30 13.89
N ASP A 531 10.11 20.30 13.31
CA ASP A 531 9.49 19.02 13.00
C ASP A 531 9.24 18.24 14.29
N PRO A 532 7.99 17.91 14.67
CA PRO A 532 7.69 17.20 15.91
C PRO A 532 8.21 15.75 15.92
N SER A 533 8.51 15.17 14.76
CA SER A 533 8.99 13.79 14.67
C SER A 533 10.49 13.65 14.91
N THR A 534 11.26 14.72 14.68
CA THR A 534 12.73 14.69 14.81
C THR A 534 13.31 15.78 15.69
N GLY A 535 12.58 16.88 15.92
CA GLY A 535 13.11 18.10 16.50
C GLY A 535 14.02 18.88 15.55
N SER A 536 14.12 18.48 14.28
CA SER A 536 14.82 19.26 13.26
C SER A 536 14.13 20.60 13.06
N THR A 537 14.91 21.65 12.84
CA THR A 537 14.36 22.99 12.61
C THR A 537 14.74 23.55 11.25
N VAL A 538 13.82 24.29 10.65
CA VAL A 538 14.04 25.08 9.44
C VAL A 538 13.68 26.52 9.76
N THR A 539 14.66 27.42 9.68
CA THR A 539 14.45 28.86 9.88
C THR A 539 14.72 29.60 8.58
N VAL A 540 13.77 30.40 8.11
CA VAL A 540 14.01 31.30 6.98
C VAL A 540 14.67 32.56 7.49
N THR A 541 15.87 32.88 7.01
CA THR A 541 16.67 34.01 7.53
C THR A 541 16.60 35.24 6.65
N ASN A 542 16.49 35.06 5.32
CA ASN A 542 16.42 36.14 4.37
C ASN A 542 15.77 35.69 3.06
N LYS A 543 15.15 36.62 2.33
CA LYS A 543 14.63 36.42 0.98
C LYS A 543 15.11 37.55 0.06
N THR A 544 15.49 37.17 -1.15
CA THR A 544 15.56 38.06 -2.32
C THR A 544 14.72 37.43 -3.44
N ASN A 545 14.56 38.11 -4.57
CA ASN A 545 13.81 37.54 -5.71
C ASN A 545 14.46 36.26 -6.28
N ASN A 546 15.77 36.06 -6.08
CA ASN A 546 16.49 34.94 -6.69
C ASN A 546 17.02 33.92 -5.68
N LEU A 547 16.93 34.21 -4.39
CA LEU A 547 17.50 33.37 -3.33
C LEU A 547 16.69 33.46 -2.05
N LEU A 548 16.43 32.30 -1.46
CA LEU A 548 15.92 32.13 -0.10
C LEU A 548 17.04 31.57 0.78
N SER A 549 17.36 32.26 1.87
CA SER A 549 18.38 31.83 2.83
C SER A 549 17.72 31.14 4.02
N LEU A 550 18.28 30.00 4.41
CA LEU A 550 17.74 29.08 5.41
C LEU A 550 18.82 28.71 6.42
N ASN A 551 18.44 28.54 7.68
CA ASN A 551 19.24 27.81 8.66
C ASN A 551 18.53 26.51 8.98
N ILE A 552 19.23 25.38 8.87
CA ILE A 552 18.71 24.07 9.22
C ILE A 552 19.49 23.55 10.42
N SER A 553 18.78 23.15 11.47
CA SER A 553 19.30 22.34 12.56
C SER A 553 18.76 20.93 12.42
N ILE A 554 19.65 19.94 12.44
CA ILE A 554 19.27 18.53 12.38
C ILE A 554 18.97 18.02 13.78
N GLY A 555 17.79 17.44 13.91
CA GLY A 555 17.31 16.76 15.09
C GLY A 555 17.77 15.30 15.14
N LYS A 556 16.90 14.43 15.67
CA LYS A 556 17.00 12.98 15.56
C LYS A 556 17.36 12.57 14.14
N ASN A 557 18.42 11.77 14.01
CA ASN A 557 18.99 11.33 12.74
C ASN A 557 19.27 9.82 12.68
N GLU A 558 18.83 9.09 13.70
CA GLU A 558 18.86 7.64 13.82
C GLU A 558 17.39 7.16 13.74
N PHE A 559 17.10 6.19 12.87
CA PHE A 559 15.74 5.80 12.48
C PHE A 559 15.51 4.28 12.49
N ILE A 560 16.46 3.50 13.01
CA ILE A 560 16.35 2.06 13.15
C ILE A 560 15.59 1.76 14.44
N SER A 561 14.52 0.99 14.35
CA SER A 561 13.73 0.61 15.52
C SER A 561 14.47 -0.35 16.45
N PRO A 562 14.24 -0.27 17.78
CA PRO A 562 14.81 -1.20 18.75
C PRO A 562 14.34 -2.65 18.54
N SER A 563 15.09 -3.60 19.09
CA SER A 563 14.61 -4.98 19.26
C SER A 563 13.88 -5.14 20.60
N VAL A 564 12.80 -5.93 20.62
CA VAL A 564 12.02 -6.20 21.84
C VAL A 564 11.44 -7.61 21.84
N SER A 565 11.43 -8.27 23.00
CA SER A 565 10.90 -9.63 23.19
C SER A 565 10.38 -9.84 24.61
N PHE A 566 9.31 -10.61 24.79
CA PHE A 566 8.89 -11.07 26.13
C PHE A 566 9.87 -12.09 26.69
N ILE A 567 10.15 -11.97 28.00
CA ILE A 567 10.80 -13.02 28.80
C ILE A 567 9.70 -13.85 29.48
N TYR A 568 8.74 -13.17 30.13
CA TYR A 568 7.55 -13.80 30.71
C TYR A 568 6.36 -12.82 30.66
N PRO A 569 5.13 -13.28 30.37
CA PRO A 569 4.72 -14.66 30.12
C PRO A 569 5.12 -15.17 28.73
N THR A 570 5.07 -16.49 28.54
CA THR A 570 5.15 -17.13 27.23
C THR A 570 3.77 -17.29 26.61
N SER A 571 3.70 -17.45 25.29
CA SER A 571 2.41 -17.59 24.59
C SER A 571 1.63 -18.80 25.08
N GLY A 572 0.35 -18.60 25.39
CA GLY A 572 -0.56 -19.61 25.94
C GLY A 572 -0.51 -19.78 27.46
N SER A 573 0.34 -19.03 28.18
CA SER A 573 0.40 -19.12 29.64
C SER A 573 -0.94 -18.78 30.30
N THR A 574 -1.35 -19.58 31.29
CA THR A 574 -2.47 -19.25 32.18
C THR A 574 -1.95 -18.51 33.40
N LEU A 575 -2.46 -17.31 33.65
CA LEU A 575 -2.04 -16.42 34.72
C LEU A 575 -3.19 -16.19 35.71
N SER A 576 -2.84 -16.16 37.00
CA SER A 576 -3.80 -15.96 38.08
C SER A 576 -3.15 -15.25 39.28
N GLY A 577 -3.86 -14.31 39.89
CA GLY A 577 -3.35 -13.54 41.02
C GLY A 577 -2.27 -12.53 40.61
N VAL A 578 -1.27 -12.33 41.46
CA VAL A 578 -0.17 -11.40 41.20
C VAL A 578 0.95 -12.12 40.47
N VAL A 579 1.32 -11.63 39.28
CA VAL A 579 2.36 -12.19 38.41
C VAL A 579 3.38 -11.11 38.03
N ASN A 580 4.64 -11.49 37.83
CA ASN A 580 5.67 -10.56 37.35
C ASN A 580 5.78 -10.67 35.82
N ILE A 581 5.50 -9.60 35.09
CA ILE A 581 5.65 -9.54 33.62
C ILE A 581 7.02 -8.94 33.33
N SER A 582 7.77 -9.53 32.39
CA SER A 582 9.13 -9.10 32.05
C SER A 582 9.43 -9.17 30.56
N ALA A 583 10.26 -8.24 30.09
CA ALA A 583 10.68 -8.12 28.69
C ALA A 583 12.18 -7.83 28.58
N ASN A 584 12.73 -8.10 27.39
CA ASN A 584 14.07 -7.69 26.98
C ASN A 584 13.97 -6.72 25.81
N ALA A 585 14.84 -5.71 25.79
CA ALA A 585 14.98 -4.80 24.66
C ALA A 585 16.43 -4.35 24.49
N SER A 586 16.83 -4.11 23.24
CA SER A 586 18.15 -3.56 22.93
C SER A 586 18.13 -2.72 21.68
N ASP A 587 18.93 -1.67 21.69
CA ASP A 587 19.17 -0.75 20.59
C ASP A 587 20.56 -0.12 20.72
N ASP A 588 21.16 0.32 19.61
CA ASP A 588 22.49 0.94 19.59
C ASP A 588 22.49 2.33 20.27
N SER A 589 21.36 3.05 20.24
CA SER A 589 21.18 4.29 21.00
C SER A 589 20.86 4.04 22.48
N GLY A 590 20.58 2.79 22.86
CA GLY A 590 20.04 2.40 24.15
C GLY A 590 18.53 2.57 24.23
N ILE A 591 17.93 2.02 25.28
CA ILE A 591 16.47 2.05 25.49
C ILE A 591 16.10 3.19 26.44
N GLN A 592 15.13 4.00 26.03
CA GLN A 592 14.55 5.09 26.83
C GLN A 592 13.50 4.55 27.81
N LYS A 593 12.55 3.75 27.31
CA LYS A 593 11.46 3.17 28.10
C LYS A 593 10.85 1.95 27.40
N ILE A 594 10.19 1.11 28.19
CA ILE A 594 9.28 0.07 27.74
C ILE A 594 7.88 0.38 28.28
N GLU A 595 6.89 0.38 27.39
CA GLU A 595 5.48 0.47 27.74
C GLU A 595 4.83 -0.90 27.57
N PHE A 596 4.06 -1.34 28.57
CA PHE A 596 3.28 -2.57 28.55
C PHE A 596 1.80 -2.23 28.37
N TYR A 597 1.10 -2.96 27.50
CA TYR A 597 -0.30 -2.72 27.16
C TYR A 597 -1.15 -3.99 27.29
N MET A 598 -2.44 -3.81 27.58
CA MET A 598 -3.44 -4.88 27.55
C MET A 598 -4.30 -4.83 26.28
N ASP A 599 -4.37 -5.95 25.57
CA ASP A 599 -5.18 -6.26 24.38
C ASP A 599 -4.93 -5.43 23.12
N THR A 600 -4.40 -4.21 23.22
CA THR A 600 -4.00 -3.39 22.06
C THR A 600 -2.80 -2.47 22.38
N PRO A 601 -1.79 -2.39 21.50
CA PRO A 601 -0.66 -1.46 21.67
C PRO A 601 -0.94 -0.05 21.12
N TYR A 602 -2.14 0.20 20.58
CA TYR A 602 -2.47 1.45 19.88
C TYR A 602 -3.31 2.44 20.71
N ASP A 603 -3.77 2.02 21.90
CA ASP A 603 -4.56 2.86 22.81
C ASP A 603 -3.74 3.15 24.08
N MET A 604 -3.38 4.41 24.30
CA MET A 604 -2.63 4.84 25.48
C MET A 604 -3.40 4.58 26.79
N ASN A 605 -4.73 4.48 26.74
CA ASN A 605 -5.54 4.14 27.92
C ASN A 605 -5.43 2.65 28.30
N LYS A 606 -4.75 1.85 27.48
CA LYS A 606 -4.49 0.43 27.72
C LYS A 606 -3.10 0.15 28.25
N ILE A 607 -2.31 1.19 28.52
CA ILE A 607 -1.01 1.04 29.19
C ILE A 607 -1.25 0.52 30.61
N ILE A 608 -0.65 -0.63 30.91
CA ILE A 608 -0.70 -1.27 32.24
C ILE A 608 0.56 -1.00 33.05
N ASN A 609 1.70 -0.69 32.40
CA ASN A 609 2.91 -0.23 33.08
C ASN A 609 3.87 0.48 32.12
N ILE A 610 4.75 1.33 32.68
CA ILE A 610 5.90 1.92 31.98
C ILE A 610 7.14 1.65 32.83
N ASP A 611 8.19 1.11 32.22
CA ASP A 611 9.47 0.85 32.86
C ASP A 611 10.61 1.54 32.10
N THR A 612 11.43 2.31 32.81
CA THR A 612 12.52 3.11 32.24
C THR A 612 13.90 2.54 32.54
N GLU A 613 14.00 1.49 33.37
CA GLU A 613 15.28 0.95 33.81
C GLU A 613 15.31 -0.57 33.64
N ALA A 614 16.43 -1.12 33.15
CA ALA A 614 16.60 -2.56 33.05
C ALA A 614 16.95 -3.17 34.42
N PRO A 615 16.47 -4.37 34.77
CA PRO A 615 15.63 -5.26 33.96
C PRO A 615 14.19 -4.74 33.83
N TYR A 616 13.60 -4.85 32.63
CA TYR A 616 12.26 -4.32 32.37
C TYR A 616 11.17 -5.27 32.85
N GLU A 617 10.60 -4.98 34.02
CA GLU A 617 9.65 -5.85 34.68
C GLU A 617 8.67 -5.13 35.61
N PHE A 618 7.49 -5.73 35.82
CA PHE A 618 6.56 -5.22 36.82
C PHE A 618 5.58 -6.29 37.35
N SER A 619 5.15 -6.06 38.58
CA SER A 619 4.13 -6.85 39.25
C SER A 619 2.73 -6.45 38.78
N PHE A 620 1.99 -7.40 38.20
CA PHE A 620 0.65 -7.22 37.68
C PHE A 620 -0.36 -8.11 38.41
N ASP A 621 -1.47 -7.55 38.86
CA ASP A 621 -2.57 -8.30 39.46
C ASP A 621 -3.64 -8.64 38.41
N THR A 622 -3.72 -9.90 37.99
CA THR A 622 -4.65 -10.36 36.96
C THR A 622 -6.11 -10.21 37.37
N ARG A 623 -6.41 -9.99 38.66
CA ARG A 623 -7.78 -9.74 39.14
C ARG A 623 -8.32 -8.36 38.73
N SER A 624 -7.45 -7.47 38.23
CA SER A 624 -7.84 -6.16 37.70
C SER A 624 -8.44 -6.22 36.29
N VAL A 625 -8.37 -7.39 35.63
CA VAL A 625 -8.86 -7.62 34.28
C VAL A 625 -9.80 -8.83 34.29
N SER A 626 -10.73 -8.90 33.33
CA SER A 626 -11.66 -10.02 33.17
C SER A 626 -10.94 -11.35 32.98
N ASN A 627 -11.59 -12.45 33.37
CA ASN A 627 -11.13 -13.79 32.98
C ASN A 627 -11.33 -14.00 31.48
N GLY A 628 -10.46 -14.80 30.87
CA GLY A 628 -10.51 -15.13 29.45
C GLY A 628 -9.17 -14.95 28.74
N SER A 629 -9.20 -15.02 27.41
CA SER A 629 -8.03 -14.82 26.56
C SER A 629 -7.72 -13.33 26.45
N HIS A 630 -6.46 -12.97 26.69
CA HIS A 630 -5.93 -11.62 26.56
C HIS A 630 -4.64 -11.64 25.75
N THR A 631 -4.22 -10.48 25.22
CA THR A 631 -2.88 -10.32 24.64
C THR A 631 -2.15 -9.19 25.34
N ILE A 632 -0.99 -9.47 25.91
CA ILE A 632 -0.13 -8.45 26.51
C ILE A 632 0.84 -7.98 25.44
N TYR A 633 0.90 -6.68 25.20
CA TYR A 633 1.90 -6.09 24.30
C TYR A 633 2.98 -5.37 25.09
N THR A 634 4.19 -5.37 24.56
CA THR A 634 5.31 -4.55 25.05
C THR A 634 5.85 -3.73 23.89
N LYS A 635 6.04 -2.43 24.11
CA LYS A 635 6.56 -1.46 23.13
C LYS A 635 7.80 -0.79 23.71
N ALA A 636 8.95 -1.05 23.10
CA ALA A 636 10.20 -0.41 23.48
C ALA A 636 10.40 0.88 22.67
N PHE A 637 10.93 1.91 23.32
CA PHE A 637 11.38 3.16 22.72
C PHE A 637 12.87 3.30 22.96
N ASP A 638 13.62 3.61 21.91
CA ASP A 638 15.05 3.88 22.00
C ASP A 638 15.34 5.33 22.46
N LYS A 639 16.62 5.71 22.55
CA LYS A 639 17.04 7.08 22.94
C LYS A 639 17.34 8.00 21.76
N SER A 640 17.05 7.61 20.52
CA SER A 640 17.33 8.42 19.32
C SER A 640 16.64 9.79 19.32
N GLY A 641 15.56 9.96 20.09
CA GLY A 641 14.84 11.22 20.24
C GLY A 641 15.45 12.20 21.25
N GLU A 642 16.46 11.79 22.03
CA GLU A 642 17.16 12.64 22.99
C GLU A 642 18.37 13.35 22.32
N PRO A 643 18.63 14.64 22.59
CA PRO A 643 17.99 15.52 23.58
C PRO A 643 16.81 16.33 23.03
N TRP A 644 16.31 16.04 21.83
CA TRP A 644 15.33 16.87 21.12
C TRP A 644 13.91 16.83 21.69
N SER A 645 13.68 16.09 22.78
CA SER A 645 12.37 15.95 23.43
C SER A 645 11.29 15.44 22.47
N VAL A 646 11.69 14.56 21.56
CA VAL A 646 10.81 13.78 20.68
C VAL A 646 10.91 12.30 21.04
N ASP A 647 9.95 11.49 20.63
CA ASP A 647 9.99 10.05 20.88
C ASP A 647 11.14 9.36 20.11
N GLY A 648 11.80 8.41 20.77
CA GLY A 648 12.71 7.48 20.11
C GLY A 648 12.01 6.60 19.07
N ASN A 649 12.77 5.87 18.24
CA ASN A 649 12.14 4.84 17.41
C ASN A 649 11.55 3.78 18.31
N SER A 650 10.45 3.18 17.86
CA SER A 650 9.75 2.20 18.65
C SER A 650 9.46 0.93 17.87
N ARG A 651 9.36 -0.16 18.63
CA ARG A 651 8.92 -1.46 18.14
C ARG A 651 8.08 -2.12 19.22
N PHE A 652 7.05 -2.86 18.82
CA PHE A 652 6.25 -3.64 19.75
C PHE A 652 6.23 -5.12 19.39
N THR A 653 5.93 -5.94 20.38
CA THR A 653 5.61 -7.37 20.24
C THR A 653 4.48 -7.74 21.21
N GLY A 654 3.79 -8.85 20.96
CA GLY A 654 2.64 -9.30 21.74
C GLY A 654 2.75 -10.76 22.16
N VAL A 655 2.13 -11.10 23.29
CA VAL A 655 2.01 -12.47 23.79
C VAL A 655 0.59 -12.75 24.27
N SER A 656 -0.02 -13.81 23.74
CA SER A 656 -1.37 -14.25 24.15
C SER A 656 -1.32 -15.05 25.44
N VAL A 657 -2.24 -14.78 26.36
CA VAL A 657 -2.34 -15.41 27.70
C VAL A 657 -3.79 -15.67 28.07
N ILE A 658 -4.01 -16.48 29.10
CA ILE A 658 -5.34 -16.75 29.65
C ILE A 658 -5.38 -16.28 31.11
N PHE A 659 -6.29 -15.39 31.46
CA PHE A 659 -6.55 -15.01 32.84
C PHE A 659 -7.64 -15.88 33.45
N TYR A 660 -7.37 -16.46 34.62
CA TYR A 660 -8.30 -17.31 35.35
C TYR A 660 -8.26 -17.01 36.85
N ASN A 661 -9.16 -16.12 37.30
CA ASN A 661 -9.25 -15.65 38.69
C ASN A 661 -10.43 -16.25 39.47
N ASP A 662 -11.28 -17.07 38.84
CA ASP A 662 -12.47 -17.66 39.47
C ASP A 662 -12.11 -18.89 40.33
N VAL A 663 -11.43 -18.67 41.46
CA VAL A 663 -11.39 -19.62 42.58
C VAL A 663 -11.38 -18.89 43.93
N ILE A 664 -12.46 -19.04 44.69
CA ILE A 664 -12.57 -18.60 46.09
C ILE A 664 -11.92 -19.67 47.00
N ASN A 665 -10.98 -19.23 47.85
CA ASN A 665 -10.49 -19.85 49.10
C ASN A 665 -10.55 -21.39 49.21
N THR A 666 -9.48 -22.06 48.79
CA THR A 666 -9.04 -23.34 49.39
C THR A 666 -7.57 -23.20 49.78
N PRO A 667 -7.12 -23.75 50.92
CA PRO A 667 -5.71 -23.71 51.28
C PRO A 667 -4.92 -24.48 50.22
N THR A 668 -3.99 -23.75 49.63
CA THR A 668 -2.94 -24.10 48.66
C THR A 668 -2.56 -25.59 48.66
N PRO A 669 -2.59 -26.32 47.52
CA PRO A 669 -1.48 -27.21 47.26
C PRO A 669 -0.30 -26.30 46.93
N THR A 670 0.69 -26.21 47.84
CA THR A 670 1.98 -25.61 47.53
C THR A 670 2.37 -26.04 46.11
N PRO A 671 2.57 -25.11 45.16
CA PRO A 671 3.03 -25.50 43.83
C PRO A 671 4.32 -26.26 44.07
N THR A 672 4.32 -27.55 43.72
CA THR A 672 5.59 -28.26 43.62
C THR A 672 6.35 -27.48 42.56
N PRO A 673 7.50 -26.84 42.88
CA PRO A 673 8.21 -26.06 41.90
C PRO A 673 8.45 -26.97 40.71
N THR A 674 7.83 -26.67 39.57
CA THR A 674 8.19 -27.30 38.33
C THR A 674 9.66 -26.99 38.14
N ARG A 675 10.48 -28.04 38.08
CA ARG A 675 11.92 -27.92 37.90
C ARG A 675 12.18 -26.94 36.77
N ASP A 676 12.90 -25.87 37.05
CA ASP A 676 13.34 -24.93 36.03
C ASP A 676 14.24 -25.68 35.04
N ILE A 677 13.93 -25.52 33.75
CA ILE A 677 14.58 -26.20 32.62
C ILE A 677 15.24 -25.21 31.66
N THR A 678 15.16 -23.91 31.94
CA THR A 678 15.67 -22.87 31.05
C THR A 678 17.12 -22.57 31.42
N PRO A 679 18.08 -22.71 30.49
CA PRO A 679 19.46 -22.33 30.77
C PRO A 679 19.67 -20.81 30.89
N PRO A 680 20.65 -20.34 31.69
CA PRO A 680 21.04 -18.94 31.74
C PRO A 680 21.43 -18.36 30.38
N ILE A 681 21.35 -17.04 30.21
CA ILE A 681 21.97 -16.33 29.10
C ILE A 681 23.34 -15.82 29.56
N ILE A 682 24.36 -15.87 28.69
CA ILE A 682 25.73 -15.45 29.02
C ILE A 682 26.42 -14.73 27.85
N SER A 683 27.09 -13.62 28.17
CA SER A 683 27.96 -12.87 27.26
C SER A 683 29.31 -12.53 27.90
N ILE A 684 30.40 -12.76 27.17
CA ILE A 684 31.76 -12.37 27.61
C ILE A 684 31.97 -10.90 27.24
N THR A 685 32.25 -10.06 28.23
CA THR A 685 32.37 -8.60 28.05
C THR A 685 33.81 -8.13 27.91
N ASN A 686 34.77 -8.89 28.44
CA ASN A 686 36.20 -8.64 28.25
C ASN A 686 36.97 -9.96 28.42
N PRO A 687 38.02 -10.24 27.63
CA PRO A 687 38.43 -9.53 26.40
C PRO A 687 37.40 -9.68 25.26
N ALA A 688 37.52 -8.85 24.22
CA ALA A 688 36.69 -8.97 23.02
C ALA A 688 37.12 -10.18 22.15
N ASN A 689 36.20 -10.70 21.33
CA ASN A 689 36.53 -11.78 20.40
C ASN A 689 37.54 -11.32 19.34
N GLY A 690 38.63 -12.07 19.19
CA GLY A 690 39.76 -11.75 18.31
C GLY A 690 40.80 -10.81 18.93
N GLU A 691 40.63 -10.38 20.18
CA GLU A 691 41.54 -9.40 20.79
C GLU A 691 42.96 -9.95 21.00
N PHE A 692 43.95 -9.05 20.92
CA PHE A 692 45.34 -9.37 21.22
C PHE A 692 45.69 -9.12 22.69
N VAL A 693 46.08 -10.19 23.41
CA VAL A 693 46.48 -10.13 24.82
C VAL A 693 47.99 -10.19 24.99
N THR A 694 48.55 -9.42 25.93
CA THR A 694 50.00 -9.38 26.15
C THR A 694 50.49 -10.65 26.85
N ARG A 695 51.58 -11.27 26.36
CA ARG A 695 52.18 -12.45 27.01
C ARG A 695 52.74 -12.10 28.39
N ASN A 696 52.76 -13.08 29.31
CA ASN A 696 53.24 -12.91 30.69
C ASN A 696 52.48 -11.89 31.56
N THR A 697 51.33 -11.37 31.10
CA THR A 697 50.46 -10.50 31.91
C THR A 697 49.20 -11.25 32.37
N SER A 698 48.50 -10.67 33.34
CA SER A 698 47.18 -11.11 33.76
C SER A 698 46.11 -10.40 32.94
N VAL A 699 45.14 -11.14 32.42
CA VAL A 699 43.94 -10.65 31.75
C VAL A 699 42.76 -10.93 32.67
N ASN A 700 41.94 -9.91 32.93
CA ASN A 700 40.70 -10.08 33.68
C ASN A 700 39.56 -10.40 32.70
N ILE A 701 39.10 -11.65 32.70
CA ILE A 701 37.97 -12.08 31.88
C ILE A 701 36.69 -11.69 32.63
N THR A 702 35.82 -10.89 32.04
CA THR A 702 34.54 -10.50 32.63
C THR A 702 33.40 -11.00 31.77
N ALA A 703 32.27 -11.34 32.41
CA ALA A 703 31.09 -11.82 31.71
C ALA A 703 29.81 -11.35 32.43
N ASN A 704 28.77 -11.11 31.64
CA ASN A 704 27.42 -10.89 32.14
C ASN A 704 26.64 -12.19 32.01
N SER A 705 25.82 -12.51 33.01
CA SER A 705 24.88 -13.61 32.93
C SER A 705 23.59 -13.30 33.67
N SER A 706 22.48 -13.77 33.11
CA SER A 706 21.14 -13.66 33.66
C SER A 706 20.37 -14.96 33.44
N ASP A 707 19.37 -15.21 34.27
CA ASP A 707 18.54 -16.41 34.24
C ASP A 707 17.13 -16.07 34.73
N ASN A 708 16.12 -16.86 34.36
CA ASN A 708 14.72 -16.64 34.77
C ASN A 708 14.45 -16.94 36.26
N VAL A 709 15.31 -17.71 36.93
CA VAL A 709 15.22 -17.94 38.38
C VAL A 709 16.40 -17.29 39.10
N ALA A 710 17.61 -17.77 38.83
CA ALA A 710 18.84 -17.23 39.43
C ALA A 710 20.06 -17.92 38.83
N VAL A 711 21.08 -17.14 38.48
CA VAL A 711 22.40 -17.66 38.15
C VAL A 711 23.10 -18.13 39.44
N SER A 712 23.54 -19.39 39.46
CA SER A 712 24.28 -19.98 40.57
C SER A 712 25.78 -19.67 40.50
N LYS A 713 26.41 -19.83 39.32
CA LYS A 713 27.86 -19.62 39.13
C LYS A 713 28.26 -19.56 37.68
N LEU A 714 29.41 -18.95 37.40
CA LEU A 714 30.13 -19.04 36.15
C LEU A 714 31.42 -19.84 36.31
N GLU A 715 31.75 -20.64 35.31
CA GLU A 715 33.03 -21.36 35.20
C GLU A 715 33.79 -20.87 33.97
N PHE A 716 35.00 -20.36 34.18
CA PHE A 716 35.84 -19.77 33.14
C PHE A 716 36.94 -20.74 32.72
N PHE A 717 36.97 -21.12 31.45
CA PHE A 717 37.93 -22.05 30.87
C PHE A 717 38.81 -21.36 29.83
N VAL A 718 40.09 -21.76 29.77
CA VAL A 718 40.99 -21.39 28.68
C VAL A 718 41.61 -22.65 28.08
N ASN A 719 41.42 -22.86 26.78
CA ASN A 719 41.78 -24.09 26.05
C ASN A 719 41.27 -25.36 26.76
N GLY A 720 40.02 -25.32 27.23
CA GLY A 720 39.38 -26.43 27.95
C GLY A 720 39.82 -26.62 29.40
N SER A 721 40.79 -25.86 29.91
CA SER A 721 41.23 -25.91 31.30
C SER A 721 40.50 -24.86 32.15
N LEU A 722 39.76 -25.31 33.17
CA LEU A 722 39.10 -24.44 34.16
C LEU A 722 40.15 -23.56 34.85
N LYS A 723 39.89 -22.25 34.89
CA LYS A 723 40.75 -21.24 35.52
C LYS A 723 40.19 -20.78 36.84
N CYS A 724 38.91 -20.45 36.88
CA CYS A 724 38.22 -20.15 38.12
C CYS A 724 36.71 -20.35 37.98
N THR A 725 36.04 -20.33 39.12
CA THR A 725 34.59 -20.31 39.27
C THR A 725 34.24 -19.05 40.04
N ASP A 726 33.26 -18.29 39.56
CA ASP A 726 32.75 -17.10 40.24
C ASP A 726 31.25 -17.26 40.47
N ALA A 727 30.83 -17.16 41.73
CA ALA A 727 29.43 -17.30 42.14
C ALA A 727 28.76 -15.96 42.46
N THR A 728 29.48 -14.84 42.35
CA THR A 728 28.99 -13.52 42.75
C THR A 728 29.17 -12.51 41.61
N SER A 729 28.07 -11.90 41.16
CA SER A 729 28.12 -10.79 40.20
C SER A 729 28.74 -9.55 40.85
N PRO A 730 29.60 -8.78 40.16
CA PRO A 730 30.01 -8.91 38.77
C PRO A 730 31.02 -10.04 38.53
N TYR A 731 30.71 -10.93 37.57
CA TYR A 731 31.48 -12.15 37.35
C TYR A 731 32.81 -11.88 36.64
N SER A 732 33.91 -12.34 37.25
CA SER A 732 35.25 -12.12 36.71
C SER A 732 36.23 -13.26 36.99
N CYS A 733 37.23 -13.38 36.14
CA CYS A 733 38.28 -14.38 36.26
C CYS A 733 39.64 -13.86 35.78
N ILE A 734 40.64 -13.87 36.68
CA ILE A 734 42.00 -13.49 36.31
C ILE A 734 42.71 -14.69 35.67
N TRP A 735 43.12 -14.54 34.41
CA TRP A 735 43.92 -15.51 33.67
C TRP A 735 45.30 -14.97 33.34
N LYS A 736 46.36 -15.72 33.69
CA LYS A 736 47.74 -15.39 33.30
C LYS A 736 48.07 -15.93 31.90
N VAL A 737 48.38 -15.03 30.97
CA VAL A 737 48.67 -15.37 29.57
C VAL A 737 50.04 -16.08 29.48
N PRO A 738 50.12 -17.28 28.86
CA PRO A 738 51.39 -18.01 28.72
C PRO A 738 52.45 -17.29 27.87
N THR A 739 53.69 -17.77 27.92
CA THR A 739 54.87 -17.14 27.30
C THR A 739 54.92 -17.21 25.78
N LYS A 740 54.17 -18.13 25.16
CA LYS A 740 54.19 -18.34 23.69
C LYS A 740 53.46 -17.20 22.99
N SER A 741 54.12 -16.55 22.02
CA SER A 741 53.52 -15.52 21.17
C SER A 741 52.75 -16.13 19.99
N LYS A 742 51.88 -15.33 19.37
CA LYS A 742 51.04 -15.70 18.21
C LYS A 742 50.25 -16.99 18.42
N THR A 743 49.90 -17.29 19.67
CA THR A 743 49.12 -18.47 20.03
C THR A 743 47.68 -18.05 20.26
N ILE A 744 46.75 -18.76 19.62
CA ILE A 744 45.32 -18.56 19.81
C ILE A 744 44.88 -19.33 21.05
N TYR A 745 44.17 -18.65 21.94
CA TYR A 745 43.53 -19.24 23.12
C TYR A 745 42.02 -19.12 22.98
N THR A 746 41.31 -20.22 23.19
CA THR A 746 39.85 -20.24 23.26
C THR A 746 39.44 -20.04 24.72
N ILE A 747 38.73 -18.94 24.99
CA ILE A 747 38.09 -18.69 26.27
C ILE A 747 36.65 -19.19 26.16
N LEU A 748 36.25 -20.09 27.04
CA LEU A 748 34.88 -20.60 27.15
C LEU A 748 34.38 -20.28 28.55
N VAL A 749 33.21 -19.66 28.66
CA VAL A 749 32.56 -19.43 29.96
C VAL A 749 31.25 -20.20 29.98
N LYS A 750 31.03 -20.98 31.03
CA LYS A 750 29.77 -21.68 31.28
C LYS A 750 29.01 -20.97 32.39
N SER A 751 27.72 -20.71 32.21
CA SER A 751 26.84 -20.23 33.27
C SER A 751 25.90 -21.33 33.72
N TYR A 752 25.69 -21.44 35.03
CA TYR A 752 24.80 -22.40 35.66
C TYR A 752 23.74 -21.64 36.44
N ASP A 753 22.49 -22.07 36.36
CA ASP A 753 21.43 -21.60 37.25
C ASP A 753 21.36 -22.42 38.55
N THR A 754 20.43 -22.07 39.43
CA THR A 754 20.15 -22.79 40.69
C THR A 754 19.46 -24.16 40.51
N SER A 755 18.98 -24.47 39.31
CA SER A 755 18.35 -25.75 38.92
C SER A 755 19.26 -26.67 38.07
N ASN A 756 20.53 -26.27 37.92
CA ASN A 756 21.59 -26.90 37.13
C ASN A 756 21.39 -26.91 35.61
N ASN A 757 20.58 -26.01 35.02
CA ASN A 757 20.65 -25.81 33.57
C ASN A 757 21.89 -24.97 33.22
N VAL A 758 22.42 -25.19 32.01
CA VAL A 758 23.76 -24.71 31.64
C VAL A 758 23.75 -24.11 30.25
N SER A 759 24.33 -22.92 30.12
CA SER A 759 24.68 -22.32 28.85
C SER A 759 26.18 -22.03 28.77
N GLN A 760 26.67 -21.77 27.56
CA GLN A 760 28.08 -21.46 27.36
C GLN A 760 28.29 -20.47 26.22
N ASN A 761 29.32 -19.63 26.36
CA ASN A 761 29.75 -18.70 25.32
C ASN A 761 31.28 -18.80 25.18
N SER A 762 31.80 -18.68 23.95
CA SER A 762 33.22 -18.79 23.67
C SER A 762 33.74 -17.70 22.74
N ILE A 763 34.93 -17.21 23.04
CA ILE A 763 35.69 -16.28 22.20
C ILE A 763 37.11 -16.81 21.98
N THR A 764 37.82 -16.20 21.03
CA THR A 764 39.25 -16.45 20.81
C THR A 764 40.06 -15.20 21.05
N VAL A 765 41.28 -15.34 21.60
CA VAL A 765 42.24 -14.23 21.75
C VAL A 765 43.63 -14.69 21.31
N THR A 766 44.47 -13.77 20.84
CA THR A 766 45.81 -14.09 20.34
C THR A 766 46.89 -13.44 21.21
N SER A 767 47.89 -14.21 21.66
CA SER A 767 49.00 -13.64 22.44
C SER A 767 49.95 -12.79 21.58
N LYS A 768 50.28 -11.58 22.05
CA LYS A 768 51.30 -10.70 21.45
C LYS A 768 52.72 -11.20 21.67
#